data_AF-A0A2C9VHV1-F1
#
_entry.id   AF-A0A2C9VHV1-F1
#
_cell.length_a   1.000
_cell.length_b   1.000
_cell.length_c   1.000
_cell.angle_alpha   90.00
_cell.angle_beta   90.00
_cell.angle_gamma   90.00
#
_symmetry.space_group_name_H-M   'P 1'
#
loop_
_entity.id
_entity.type
_entity.pdbx_description
1 polymer ?
#
loop_
_entity_poly.entity_id
_entity_poly.type
_entity_poly.pdbx_seq_one_letter_code
_entity_poly.pdbx_strand_id
1 'polypeptide(L)'
;MISLQTGPRASLGSSARDDAAFQVKLEPSSSSLSVVPFKGRDSHHEVDEDMHLSLAHKMYKAGNYKQALEHSNAVYERSPLRTDNLLLLGAIYYQLHDYDMCIAKNEEALRIEPRFAECYGNMANAWKEKGDIDLAIRYYLVAIELRPNFVDAWSNLASAYMRKGRLNEAAQCCRQALALNPLLVDAHSNLGNLMKAQGLVQEAYSCYLEALRIQPTFAIAWSNLAGLFLESGDLNRALQYYKEAVKLKPTFPDAYLNLGNVYRALGMPQDAIVCYQRAVQTRPNYAVAYGNLASTYYERGQLDLAILHYKQAISCDGRFLEAYNNLGNALKDVGRVDEAIQCYTQCLALQPTHPQALTNLGNIYMEWNMVSTAASYYKATLAVTTGLSAPFNNLAVIYKQQGNYADAISCYNEVLRIDPLAADGLVNRGNTYKEIGRVSEAIQDYVRAITIRPNMAEAHANLASAYKDSGHVEAAIKSYRQALHLRPDFPEATCNLLHTLQCVCSWEDRDKMFAEVEGIIRRQISMSILPSVQPFHAIAYPIDPMLALDISRKYAAHCSIIASRFGLPPFNHPPPILVKRDRSERLRIGYVSSDFGNHPLSHLMGSVFGMHNRENVEVFCYALSPNDGTEWRQRIQSEAEHFVDVSAMSSDMIAKLINEDKIQILINLNGYTKGARNEIFAMQPAPIQVSYMGFPGTTGATYIDYLVTDEFVSPIRYSHIYSEKLVHMPHCYFVNDYKQKNLDVLDPTCQHKRSDYGLPEDKFIFACFNQLYKMDPEIFNTWCNILKRVPNSALWLLRFPAAGEMRLRSYAVAQGVHPEQIIFTDVAMKHEHIRRSALADLFLDSPLCNAHTTGTDILWAGLPMVTLPLEKMATRVAGSLCLATGLGEEMIVSSMKEYEERAVSLALNKPKLQALTNKLKAVRMTCPLFDTARWVRNLERAYFKMWNIHCSGQQPQHFKVTERDSEFPYDR
;
A
#
# COMPACT_ATOMS: atom_id res chain seq x y z
N MET A 1 0.86 27.26 58.10
CA MET A 1 0.16 28.46 58.60
C MET A 1 -0.84 28.93 57.55
N ILE A 2 -1.94 29.58 57.96
CA ILE A 2 -2.60 30.75 57.30
C ILE A 2 -2.79 30.60 55.77
N SER A 3 -3.95 30.19 55.23
CA SER A 3 -5.24 30.93 55.15
C SER A 3 -5.12 32.22 54.30
N LEU A 4 -5.73 32.31 53.12
CA LEU A 4 -7.13 32.73 52.83
C LEU A 4 -7.30 34.23 52.53
N GLN A 5 -8.35 34.55 51.75
CA GLN A 5 -8.89 35.89 51.44
C GLN A 5 -7.99 36.75 50.51
N THR A 6 -8.53 37.72 49.74
CA THR A 6 -9.81 38.46 49.86
C THR A 6 -10.70 38.47 48.60
N GLY A 7 -12.01 38.56 48.80
CA GLY A 7 -12.98 39.11 47.81
C GLY A 7 -12.99 40.66 47.86
N PRO A 8 -14.12 41.39 47.63
CA PRO A 8 -15.54 40.96 47.58
C PRO A 8 -16.24 41.45 46.26
N ARG A 9 -17.56 41.69 46.08
CA ARG A 9 -18.82 41.86 46.86
C ARG A 9 -20.00 41.38 45.93
N ALA A 10 -20.99 40.60 46.39
CA ALA A 10 -22.34 41.01 46.89
C ALA A 10 -23.21 41.81 45.87
N SER A 11 -24.55 41.69 45.76
CA SER A 11 -25.64 40.84 46.35
C SER A 11 -26.98 41.29 45.67
N LEU A 12 -28.17 40.65 45.66
CA LEU A 12 -28.91 39.57 46.38
C LEU A 12 -29.70 38.70 45.33
N GLY A 13 -30.56 37.71 45.63
CA GLY A 13 -30.95 36.99 46.87
C GLY A 13 -32.39 36.42 46.81
N SER A 14 -32.75 35.55 47.78
CA SER A 14 -34.09 34.94 48.05
C SER A 14 -34.72 34.02 46.96
N SER A 15 -35.50 32.97 47.27
CA SER A 15 -35.82 32.34 48.57
C SER A 15 -36.47 30.94 48.44
N ALA A 16 -36.33 30.16 49.52
CA ALA A 16 -37.26 29.10 49.99
C ALA A 16 -37.35 27.74 49.25
N ARG A 17 -37.74 26.75 50.04
CA ARG A 17 -38.30 25.44 49.64
C ARG A 17 -39.81 25.50 49.90
N ASP A 18 -40.59 24.67 49.21
CA ASP A 18 -41.92 24.24 49.68
C ASP A 18 -42.13 22.76 49.36
N ASP A 19 -42.88 22.08 50.23
CA ASP A 19 -43.33 20.70 50.03
C ASP A 19 -44.60 20.67 49.17
N ALA A 20 -44.69 19.72 48.24
CA ALA A 20 -45.86 19.56 47.36
C ALA A 20 -46.41 18.13 47.38
N ALA A 21 -47.46 17.90 48.15
CA ALA A 21 -48.22 16.66 48.12
C ALA A 21 -49.06 16.58 46.83
N PHE A 22 -48.90 15.49 46.06
CA PHE A 22 -49.63 15.32 44.80
C PHE A 22 -51.01 14.66 45.02
N GLN A 23 -52.06 15.45 44.84
CA GLN A 23 -53.44 14.93 44.74
C GLN A 23 -53.64 14.22 43.39
N VAL A 24 -54.37 13.10 43.40
CA VAL A 24 -54.88 12.47 42.18
C VAL A 24 -56.05 13.29 41.65
N LYS A 25 -55.90 13.91 40.48
CA LYS A 25 -57.02 14.46 39.71
C LYS A 25 -57.74 13.34 38.97
N LEU A 26 -59.04 13.19 39.24
CA LEU A 26 -59.98 12.54 38.34
C LEU A 26 -60.51 13.61 37.37
N GLU A 27 -60.43 13.36 36.07
CA GLU A 27 -61.17 14.15 35.06
C GLU A 27 -62.34 13.31 34.52
N PRO A 28 -63.55 13.91 34.38
CA PRO A 28 -64.75 13.15 33.99
C PRO A 28 -64.86 13.01 32.47
N SER A 29 -64.78 11.79 31.95
CA SER A 29 -65.16 11.48 30.57
C SER A 29 -66.68 11.28 30.46
N SER A 30 -67.31 11.91 29.48
CA SER A 30 -68.76 11.87 29.29
C SER A 30 -69.19 10.68 28.42
N SER A 31 -69.93 9.73 28.98
CA SER A 31 -70.74 8.76 28.21
C SER A 31 -72.06 8.48 28.92
N SER A 32 -73.16 8.89 28.30
CA SER A 32 -74.51 8.67 28.81
C SER A 32 -75.03 7.29 28.41
N LEU A 33 -75.21 6.40 29.38
CA LEU A 33 -76.01 5.17 29.23
C LEU A 33 -77.07 5.09 30.33
N SER A 34 -78.24 4.54 29.96
CA SER A 34 -79.48 4.71 30.70
C SER A 34 -79.66 3.71 31.84
N VAL A 35 -80.05 4.21 33.00
CA VAL A 35 -80.61 3.37 34.08
C VAL A 35 -82.01 2.92 33.66
N VAL A 36 -82.16 1.63 33.38
CA VAL A 36 -83.47 0.98 33.19
C VAL A 36 -83.84 0.25 34.49
N PRO A 37 -84.91 0.65 35.20
CA PRO A 37 -85.32 -0.03 36.43
C PRO A 37 -86.03 -1.33 36.10
N PHE A 38 -85.38 -2.48 36.35
CA PHE A 38 -86.05 -3.77 36.21
C PHE A 38 -86.92 -4.08 37.42
N LYS A 39 -88.07 -4.72 37.19
CA LYS A 39 -89.04 -5.07 38.24
C LYS A 39 -88.60 -6.35 38.94
N GLY A 40 -88.70 -6.38 40.27
CA GLY A 40 -88.50 -7.60 41.02
C GLY A 40 -89.55 -8.66 40.70
N ARG A 41 -89.15 -9.93 40.76
CA ARG A 41 -90.06 -11.07 40.93
C ARG A 41 -89.37 -12.24 41.62
N ASP A 42 -90.21 -13.05 42.23
CA ASP A 42 -89.89 -14.03 43.26
C ASP A 42 -89.00 -15.19 42.81
N SER A 43 -88.40 -15.82 43.83
CA SER A 43 -87.63 -17.07 43.80
C SER A 43 -88.03 -18.12 42.77
N HIS A 44 -87.07 -18.56 41.94
CA HIS A 44 -86.66 -19.97 41.75
C HIS A 44 -85.46 -20.05 40.78
N HIS A 45 -84.42 -20.84 41.14
CA HIS A 45 -83.22 -21.26 40.36
C HIS A 45 -81.83 -20.75 40.82
N GLU A 46 -81.38 -21.16 42.02
CA GLU A 46 -79.95 -21.05 42.43
C GLU A 46 -79.02 -22.03 41.67
N VAL A 47 -79.57 -22.97 40.89
CA VAL A 47 -78.84 -24.13 40.33
C VAL A 47 -78.01 -23.79 39.08
N ASP A 48 -78.30 -22.69 38.39
CA ASP A 48 -77.79 -22.44 37.03
C ASP A 48 -76.47 -21.63 37.01
N GLU A 49 -76.26 -20.73 37.98
CA GLU A 49 -75.07 -19.87 38.03
C GLU A 49 -73.80 -20.63 38.43
N ASP A 50 -73.86 -21.46 39.49
CA ASP A 50 -72.72 -22.29 39.89
C ASP A 50 -72.38 -23.36 38.84
N MET A 51 -73.37 -23.83 38.06
CA MET A 51 -73.13 -24.69 36.91
C MET A 51 -72.35 -23.95 35.82
N HIS A 52 -72.81 -22.76 35.42
CA HIS A 52 -72.11 -21.96 34.40
C HIS A 52 -70.70 -21.53 34.87
N LEU A 53 -70.51 -21.14 36.13
CA LEU A 53 -69.20 -20.80 36.67
C LEU A 53 -68.25 -22.01 36.72
N SER A 54 -68.77 -23.18 37.11
CA SER A 54 -68.01 -24.44 37.09
C SER A 54 -67.60 -24.82 35.66
N LEU A 55 -68.48 -24.58 34.68
CA LEU A 55 -68.22 -24.84 33.27
C LEU A 55 -67.22 -23.83 32.69
N ALA A 56 -67.30 -22.54 33.06
CA ALA A 56 -66.32 -21.52 32.70
C ALA A 56 -64.91 -21.89 33.21
N HIS A 57 -64.79 -22.28 34.48
CA HIS A 57 -63.53 -22.79 35.05
C HIS A 57 -63.01 -24.04 34.31
N LYS A 58 -63.90 -24.95 33.90
CA LYS A 58 -63.54 -26.14 33.13
C LYS A 58 -63.02 -25.80 31.74
N MET A 59 -63.68 -24.87 31.03
CA MET A 59 -63.24 -24.42 29.70
C MET A 59 -61.95 -23.61 29.77
N TYR A 60 -61.76 -22.77 30.80
CA TYR A 60 -60.51 -22.06 31.05
C TYR A 60 -59.34 -23.03 31.28
N LYS A 61 -59.52 -24.05 32.14
CA LYS A 61 -58.53 -25.11 32.36
C LYS A 61 -58.28 -26.00 31.14
N ALA A 62 -59.21 -26.06 30.20
CA ALA A 62 -59.05 -26.73 28.91
C ALA A 62 -58.43 -25.82 27.82
N GLY A 63 -58.07 -24.58 28.13
CA GLY A 63 -57.52 -23.60 27.18
C GLY A 63 -58.54 -23.03 26.18
N ASN A 64 -59.84 -23.34 26.34
CA ASN A 64 -60.89 -22.94 25.40
C ASN A 64 -61.52 -21.59 25.81
N TYR A 65 -60.69 -20.55 25.81
CA TYR A 65 -61.00 -19.26 26.44
C TYR A 65 -62.23 -18.54 25.90
N LYS A 66 -62.64 -18.80 24.65
CA LYS A 66 -63.90 -18.25 24.09
C LYS A 66 -65.14 -18.85 24.74
N GLN A 67 -65.20 -20.17 24.91
CA GLN A 67 -66.29 -20.84 25.62
C GLN A 67 -66.24 -20.56 27.13
N ALA A 68 -65.06 -20.34 27.69
CA ALA A 68 -64.93 -19.83 29.05
C ALA A 68 -65.56 -18.43 29.19
N LEU A 69 -65.29 -17.52 28.24
CA LEU A 69 -65.86 -16.17 28.21
C LEU A 69 -67.39 -16.20 28.08
N GLU A 70 -67.93 -17.03 27.19
CA GLU A 70 -69.38 -17.21 27.00
C GLU A 70 -70.08 -17.60 28.33
N HIS A 71 -69.54 -18.58 29.05
CA HIS A 71 -70.11 -19.02 30.32
C HIS A 71 -69.89 -18.04 31.48
N SER A 72 -68.72 -17.40 31.57
CA SER A 72 -68.49 -16.35 32.59
C SER A 72 -69.30 -15.09 32.35
N ASN A 73 -69.60 -14.73 31.09
CA ASN A 73 -70.52 -13.65 30.76
C ASN A 73 -71.96 -14.00 31.19
N ALA A 74 -72.42 -15.23 30.96
CA ALA A 74 -73.74 -15.68 31.41
C ALA A 74 -73.92 -15.64 32.95
N VAL A 75 -72.83 -15.82 33.72
CA VAL A 75 -72.83 -15.60 35.18
C VAL A 75 -72.82 -14.10 35.51
N TYR A 76 -72.02 -13.29 34.80
CA TYR A 76 -71.91 -11.85 35.03
C TYR A 76 -73.20 -11.08 34.68
N GLU A 77 -73.96 -11.50 33.67
CA GLU A 77 -75.25 -10.90 33.32
C GLU A 77 -76.31 -11.03 34.43
N ARG A 78 -76.20 -12.05 35.30
CA ARG A 78 -77.13 -12.29 36.41
C ARG A 78 -76.58 -11.79 37.74
N SER A 79 -75.32 -12.11 38.02
CA SER A 79 -74.58 -11.76 39.24
C SER A 79 -73.32 -10.94 38.91
N PRO A 80 -73.46 -9.67 38.47
CA PRO A 80 -72.32 -8.83 38.06
C PRO A 80 -71.36 -8.45 39.20
N LEU A 81 -71.78 -8.66 40.46
CA LEU A 81 -70.97 -8.38 41.66
C LEU A 81 -70.20 -9.62 42.18
N ARG A 82 -70.25 -10.75 41.47
CA ARG A 82 -69.63 -12.00 41.92
C ARG A 82 -68.12 -11.99 41.67
N THR A 83 -67.32 -11.81 42.73
CA THR A 83 -65.87 -11.55 42.64
C THR A 83 -65.07 -12.72 42.08
N ASP A 84 -65.47 -13.97 42.36
CA ASP A 84 -64.87 -15.19 41.78
C ASP A 84 -64.97 -15.22 40.24
N ASN A 85 -66.13 -14.85 39.68
CA ASN A 85 -66.36 -14.76 38.26
C ASN A 85 -65.70 -13.53 37.62
N LEU A 86 -65.62 -12.40 38.32
CA LEU A 86 -64.89 -11.21 37.84
C LEU A 86 -63.38 -11.48 37.73
N LEU A 87 -62.78 -12.18 38.70
CA LEU A 87 -61.39 -12.63 38.63
C LEU A 87 -61.19 -13.56 37.42
N LEU A 88 -62.10 -14.52 37.23
CA LEU A 88 -62.05 -15.46 36.10
C LEU A 88 -62.20 -14.73 34.75
N LEU A 89 -63.12 -13.77 34.62
CA LEU A 89 -63.23 -12.90 33.44
C LEU A 89 -61.93 -12.16 33.15
N GLY A 90 -61.31 -11.56 34.18
CA GLY A 90 -60.00 -10.92 34.06
C GLY A 90 -58.93 -11.86 33.49
N ALA A 91 -58.85 -13.08 34.04
CA ALA A 91 -57.93 -14.11 33.57
C ALA A 91 -58.24 -14.59 32.13
N ILE A 92 -59.52 -14.73 31.77
CA ILE A 92 -59.97 -15.08 30.41
C ILE A 92 -59.56 -13.99 29.40
N TYR A 93 -59.84 -12.72 29.69
CA TYR A 93 -59.50 -11.61 28.80
C TYR A 93 -57.98 -11.49 28.59
N TYR A 94 -57.17 -11.73 29.64
CA TYR A 94 -55.71 -11.81 29.50
C TYR A 94 -55.26 -12.90 28.52
N GLN A 95 -55.85 -14.10 28.60
CA GLN A 95 -55.55 -15.22 27.69
C GLN A 95 -56.09 -15.00 26.26
N LEU A 96 -57.03 -14.08 26.07
CA LEU A 96 -57.52 -13.61 24.77
C LEU A 96 -56.72 -12.40 24.22
N HIS A 97 -55.68 -11.96 24.94
CA HIS A 97 -54.88 -10.75 24.67
C HIS A 97 -55.65 -9.42 24.73
N ASP A 98 -56.84 -9.42 25.31
CA ASP A 98 -57.59 -8.19 25.62
C ASP A 98 -57.16 -7.68 27.01
N TYR A 99 -56.01 -7.02 27.02
CA TYR A 99 -55.40 -6.52 28.26
C TYR A 99 -56.21 -5.40 28.91
N ASP A 100 -57.01 -4.65 28.15
CA ASP A 100 -57.83 -3.56 28.67
C ASP A 100 -59.10 -4.10 29.37
N MET A 101 -59.79 -5.08 28.78
CA MET A 101 -60.89 -5.77 29.47
C MET A 101 -60.41 -6.62 30.66
N CYS A 102 -59.20 -7.19 30.59
CA CYS A 102 -58.56 -7.81 31.75
C CYS A 102 -58.42 -6.82 32.91
N ILE A 103 -57.87 -5.63 32.66
CA ILE A 103 -57.72 -4.59 33.68
C ILE A 103 -59.09 -4.18 34.23
N ALA A 104 -60.05 -3.84 33.35
CA ALA A 104 -61.38 -3.36 33.74
C ALA A 104 -62.15 -4.36 34.64
N LYS A 105 -62.08 -5.67 34.36
CA LYS A 105 -62.79 -6.69 35.17
C LYS A 105 -62.12 -6.99 36.51
N ASN A 106 -60.80 -6.89 36.59
CA ASN A 106 -60.11 -6.95 37.88
C ASN A 106 -60.34 -5.67 38.71
N GLU A 107 -60.46 -4.49 38.09
CA GLU A 107 -60.86 -3.26 38.78
C GLU A 107 -62.29 -3.32 39.30
N GLU A 108 -63.24 -3.90 38.56
CA GLU A 108 -64.59 -4.15 39.03
C GLU A 108 -64.61 -5.03 40.29
N ALA A 109 -63.82 -6.11 40.32
CA ALA A 109 -63.66 -6.94 41.52
C ALA A 109 -63.07 -6.16 42.69
N LEU A 110 -62.03 -5.35 42.46
CA LEU A 110 -61.35 -4.58 43.51
C LEU A 110 -62.20 -3.43 44.09
N ARG A 111 -63.25 -2.97 43.40
CA ARG A 111 -64.25 -2.04 43.96
C ARG A 111 -65.15 -2.71 45.00
N ILE A 112 -65.27 -4.05 44.95
CA ILE A 112 -66.09 -4.87 45.86
C ILE A 112 -65.20 -5.44 46.97
N GLU A 113 -64.03 -5.96 46.61
CA GLU A 113 -63.05 -6.56 47.53
C GLU A 113 -61.64 -5.94 47.34
N PRO A 114 -61.34 -4.81 48.00
CA PRO A 114 -60.06 -4.08 47.81
C PRO A 114 -58.79 -4.82 48.27
N ARG A 115 -58.90 -6.06 48.78
CA ARG A 115 -57.78 -6.87 49.27
C ARG A 115 -57.53 -8.13 48.43
N PHE A 116 -58.15 -8.22 47.25
CA PHE A 116 -58.06 -9.38 46.35
C PHE A 116 -56.71 -9.41 45.61
N ALA A 117 -55.73 -10.13 46.16
CA ALA A 117 -54.34 -10.17 45.67
C ALA A 117 -54.23 -10.69 44.22
N GLU A 118 -55.07 -11.65 43.85
CA GLU A 118 -55.12 -12.28 42.54
C GLU A 118 -55.51 -11.28 41.43
N CYS A 119 -56.40 -10.33 41.73
CA CYS A 119 -56.77 -9.27 40.78
C CYS A 119 -55.59 -8.34 40.46
N TYR A 120 -54.83 -7.94 41.49
CA TYR A 120 -53.59 -7.18 41.29
C TYR A 120 -52.54 -7.99 40.51
N GLY A 121 -52.44 -9.30 40.73
CA GLY A 121 -51.59 -10.19 39.94
C GLY A 121 -51.99 -10.26 38.45
N ASN A 122 -53.28 -10.34 38.15
CA ASN A 122 -53.79 -10.30 36.76
C ASN A 122 -53.51 -8.94 36.09
N MET A 123 -53.78 -7.83 36.78
CA MET A 123 -53.48 -6.48 36.27
C MET A 123 -51.98 -6.29 36.03
N ALA A 124 -51.13 -6.77 36.94
CA ALA A 124 -49.67 -6.72 36.78
C ALA A 124 -49.17 -7.52 35.57
N ASN A 125 -49.83 -8.63 35.23
CA ASN A 125 -49.56 -9.37 34.00
C ASN A 125 -50.00 -8.57 32.76
N ALA A 126 -51.21 -7.99 32.75
CA ALA A 126 -51.69 -7.17 31.64
C ALA A 126 -50.78 -5.96 31.36
N TRP A 127 -50.37 -5.21 32.39
CA TRP A 127 -49.46 -4.06 32.23
C TRP A 127 -48.05 -4.45 31.75
N LYS A 128 -47.54 -5.63 32.17
CA LYS A 128 -46.26 -6.20 31.71
C LYS A 128 -46.27 -6.49 30.20
N GLU A 129 -47.40 -6.95 29.65
CA GLU A 129 -47.55 -7.21 28.21
C GLU A 129 -47.88 -5.93 27.42
N LYS A 130 -48.63 -4.97 28.00
CA LYS A 130 -48.78 -3.60 27.44
C LYS A 130 -47.47 -2.78 27.45
N GLY A 131 -46.44 -3.26 28.15
CA GLY A 131 -45.09 -2.66 28.16
C GLY A 131 -44.83 -1.66 29.29
N ASP A 132 -45.81 -1.33 30.14
CA ASP A 132 -45.58 -0.52 31.34
C ASP A 132 -45.07 -1.40 32.48
N ILE A 133 -43.75 -1.62 32.46
CA ILE A 133 -43.05 -2.47 33.43
C ILE A 133 -43.03 -1.83 34.82
N ASP A 134 -43.07 -0.50 34.92
CA ASP A 134 -43.09 0.19 36.22
C ASP A 134 -44.45 0.07 36.92
N LEU A 135 -45.55 0.20 36.17
CA LEU A 135 -46.89 -0.03 36.70
C LEU A 135 -47.13 -1.52 37.00
N ALA A 136 -46.61 -2.42 36.17
CA ALA A 136 -46.61 -3.86 36.45
C ALA A 136 -45.87 -4.20 37.76
N ILE A 137 -44.66 -3.67 37.97
CA ILE A 137 -43.89 -3.86 39.21
C ILE A 137 -44.69 -3.40 40.43
N ARG A 138 -45.36 -2.23 40.37
CA ARG A 138 -46.20 -1.73 41.47
C ARG A 138 -47.33 -2.71 41.81
N TYR A 139 -48.05 -3.21 40.81
CA TYR A 139 -49.16 -4.13 41.05
C TYR A 139 -48.71 -5.51 41.55
N TYR A 140 -47.56 -6.05 41.12
CA TYR A 140 -47.00 -7.26 41.74
C TYR A 140 -46.63 -7.04 43.21
N LEU A 141 -46.05 -5.90 43.56
CA LEU A 141 -45.70 -5.57 44.95
C LEU A 141 -46.95 -5.50 45.84
N VAL A 142 -48.04 -4.88 45.37
CA VAL A 142 -49.33 -4.87 46.10
C VAL A 142 -49.92 -6.27 46.24
N ALA A 143 -49.87 -7.11 45.20
CA ALA A 143 -50.31 -8.50 45.27
C ALA A 143 -49.52 -9.32 46.31
N ILE A 144 -48.21 -9.08 46.41
CA ILE A 144 -47.30 -9.73 47.38
C ILE A 144 -47.52 -9.19 48.79
N GLU A 145 -47.77 -7.89 48.98
CA GLU A 145 -48.08 -7.29 50.28
C GLU A 145 -49.40 -7.85 50.86
N LEU A 146 -50.43 -7.99 50.00
CA LEU A 146 -51.70 -8.61 50.39
C LEU A 146 -51.58 -10.13 50.61
N ARG A 147 -50.73 -10.81 49.83
CA ARG A 147 -50.53 -12.27 49.90
C ARG A 147 -49.04 -12.65 49.76
N PRO A 148 -48.25 -12.64 50.86
CA PRO A 148 -46.81 -12.89 50.80
C PRO A 148 -46.40 -14.27 50.25
N ASN A 149 -47.29 -15.27 50.32
CA ASN A 149 -47.07 -16.61 49.77
C ASN A 149 -47.48 -16.79 48.29
N PHE A 150 -47.75 -15.70 47.56
CA PHE A 150 -48.17 -15.73 46.16
C PHE A 150 -46.96 -15.98 45.23
N VAL A 151 -46.60 -17.25 45.05
CA VAL A 151 -45.42 -17.71 44.29
C VAL A 151 -45.36 -17.13 42.87
N ASP A 152 -46.50 -17.11 42.16
CA ASP A 152 -46.55 -16.63 40.77
C ASP A 152 -46.32 -15.13 40.66
N ALA A 153 -46.72 -14.35 41.68
CA ALA A 153 -46.43 -12.91 41.74
C ALA A 153 -44.93 -12.66 41.95
N TRP A 154 -44.27 -13.41 42.85
CA TRP A 154 -42.81 -13.35 43.01
C TRP A 154 -42.04 -13.73 41.73
N SER A 155 -42.48 -14.80 41.05
CA SER A 155 -41.86 -15.25 39.79
C SER A 155 -42.03 -14.22 38.66
N ASN A 156 -43.23 -13.65 38.50
CA ASN A 156 -43.48 -12.62 37.49
C ASN A 156 -42.81 -11.27 37.82
N LEU A 157 -42.72 -10.89 39.10
CA LEU A 157 -41.95 -9.71 39.54
C LEU A 157 -40.47 -9.86 39.22
N ALA A 158 -39.89 -11.06 39.39
CA ALA A 158 -38.51 -11.32 38.98
C ALA A 158 -38.30 -11.07 37.48
N SER A 159 -39.22 -11.55 36.64
CA SER A 159 -39.21 -11.30 35.19
C SER A 159 -39.35 -9.79 34.85
N ALA A 160 -40.22 -9.07 35.56
CA ALA A 160 -40.38 -7.62 35.39
C ALA A 160 -39.11 -6.83 35.79
N TYR A 161 -38.47 -7.17 36.91
CA TYR A 161 -37.18 -6.57 37.31
C TYR A 161 -36.06 -6.93 36.32
N MET A 162 -36.03 -8.15 35.78
CA MET A 162 -35.09 -8.55 34.74
C MET A 162 -35.27 -7.70 33.46
N ARG A 163 -36.51 -7.48 33.00
CA ARG A 163 -36.82 -6.56 31.88
C ARG A 163 -36.39 -5.11 32.15
N LYS A 164 -36.28 -4.70 33.43
CA LYS A 164 -35.78 -3.39 33.86
C LYS A 164 -34.27 -3.37 34.21
N GLY A 165 -33.53 -4.45 33.98
CA GLY A 165 -32.11 -4.56 34.33
C GLY A 165 -31.79 -4.59 35.83
N ARG A 166 -32.80 -4.71 36.70
CA ARG A 166 -32.65 -4.77 38.17
C ARG A 166 -32.32 -6.18 38.63
N LEU A 167 -31.12 -6.66 38.26
CA LEU A 167 -30.71 -8.06 38.38
C LEU A 167 -30.69 -8.57 39.83
N ASN A 168 -30.32 -7.72 40.79
CA ASN A 168 -30.24 -8.09 42.21
C ASN A 168 -31.63 -8.36 42.79
N GLU A 169 -32.58 -7.46 42.51
CA GLU A 169 -33.97 -7.54 42.94
C GLU A 169 -34.71 -8.68 42.22
N ALA A 170 -34.41 -8.90 40.94
CA ALA A 170 -34.87 -10.08 40.20
C ALA A 170 -34.38 -11.39 40.87
N ALA A 171 -33.10 -11.47 41.22
CA ALA A 171 -32.53 -12.66 41.86
C ALA A 171 -33.11 -12.89 43.27
N GLN A 172 -33.36 -11.83 44.03
CA GLN A 172 -34.09 -11.90 45.31
C GLN A 172 -35.51 -12.45 45.11
N CYS A 173 -36.26 -11.95 44.12
CA CYS A 173 -37.61 -12.43 43.83
C CYS A 173 -37.64 -13.90 43.38
N CYS A 174 -36.70 -14.35 42.54
CA CYS A 174 -36.52 -15.77 42.22
C CYS A 174 -36.23 -16.62 43.47
N ARG A 175 -35.34 -16.15 44.36
CA ARG A 175 -35.03 -16.87 45.61
C ARG A 175 -36.24 -16.94 46.55
N GLN A 176 -37.09 -15.92 46.63
CA GLN A 176 -38.34 -15.97 47.40
C GLN A 176 -39.37 -16.93 46.77
N ALA A 177 -39.54 -16.91 45.44
CA ALA A 177 -40.40 -17.87 44.75
C ALA A 177 -39.96 -19.32 44.99
N LEU A 178 -38.64 -19.59 44.98
CA LEU A 178 -38.06 -20.91 45.25
C LEU A 178 -38.11 -21.31 46.73
N ALA A 179 -38.04 -20.36 47.66
CA ALA A 179 -38.23 -20.63 49.09
C ALA A 179 -39.68 -21.04 49.42
N LEU A 180 -40.66 -20.49 48.67
CA LEU A 180 -42.07 -20.86 48.77
C LEU A 180 -42.41 -22.15 47.99
N ASN A 181 -41.76 -22.38 46.84
CA ASN A 181 -41.92 -23.58 46.02
C ASN A 181 -40.59 -24.02 45.37
N PRO A 182 -39.83 -24.95 46.00
CA PRO A 182 -38.56 -25.43 45.47
C PRO A 182 -38.64 -26.19 44.13
N LEU A 183 -39.84 -26.56 43.68
CA LEU A 183 -40.06 -27.33 42.44
C LEU A 183 -40.33 -26.45 41.21
N LEU A 184 -40.26 -25.12 41.33
CA LEU A 184 -40.56 -24.20 40.23
C LEU A 184 -39.41 -24.11 39.23
N VAL A 185 -39.43 -24.99 38.21
CA VAL A 185 -38.40 -25.16 37.17
C VAL A 185 -38.02 -23.85 36.48
N ASP A 186 -39.01 -23.03 36.08
CA ASP A 186 -38.75 -21.73 35.45
C ASP A 186 -38.03 -20.75 36.38
N ALA A 187 -38.30 -20.79 37.69
CA ALA A 187 -37.62 -19.91 38.65
C ALA A 187 -36.16 -20.33 38.88
N HIS A 188 -35.85 -21.64 38.86
CA HIS A 188 -34.46 -22.13 38.82
C HIS A 188 -33.75 -21.68 37.55
N SER A 189 -34.37 -21.85 36.37
CA SER A 189 -33.76 -21.42 35.10
C SER A 189 -33.59 -19.90 35.01
N ASN A 190 -34.54 -19.11 35.51
CA ASN A 190 -34.45 -17.65 35.54
C ASN A 190 -33.40 -17.17 36.55
N LEU A 191 -33.30 -17.81 37.72
CA LEU A 191 -32.21 -17.55 38.67
C LEU A 191 -30.86 -17.85 38.01
N GLY A 192 -30.73 -18.98 37.30
CA GLY A 192 -29.50 -19.33 36.57
C GLY A 192 -29.11 -18.27 35.52
N ASN A 193 -30.07 -17.75 34.77
CA ASN A 193 -29.85 -16.66 33.82
C ASN A 193 -29.36 -15.37 34.50
N LEU A 194 -29.90 -15.05 35.68
CA LEU A 194 -29.50 -13.88 36.47
C LEU A 194 -28.10 -14.05 37.06
N MET A 195 -27.78 -15.24 37.61
CA MET A 195 -26.43 -15.56 38.09
C MET A 195 -25.41 -15.49 36.96
N LYS A 196 -25.76 -16.00 35.77
CA LYS A 196 -24.92 -15.89 34.57
C LYS A 196 -24.66 -14.42 34.18
N ALA A 197 -25.71 -13.60 34.15
CA ALA A 197 -25.59 -12.16 33.84
C ALA A 197 -24.76 -11.38 34.89
N GLN A 198 -24.61 -11.93 36.11
CA GLN A 198 -23.75 -11.40 37.17
C GLN A 198 -22.33 -12.00 37.17
N GLY A 199 -21.98 -12.86 36.21
CA GLY A 199 -20.68 -13.55 36.13
C GLY A 199 -20.52 -14.74 37.09
N LEU A 200 -21.56 -15.10 37.85
CA LEU A 200 -21.58 -16.19 38.81
C LEU A 200 -21.82 -17.55 38.12
N VAL A 201 -20.91 -17.92 37.21
CA VAL A 201 -21.05 -19.08 36.30
C VAL A 201 -21.33 -20.40 37.03
N GLN A 202 -20.72 -20.63 38.20
CA GLN A 202 -20.94 -21.86 38.99
C GLN A 202 -22.32 -21.90 39.66
N GLU A 203 -22.85 -20.76 40.11
CA GLU A 203 -24.22 -20.65 40.61
C GLU A 203 -25.22 -20.82 39.47
N ALA A 204 -24.95 -20.24 38.29
CA ALA A 204 -25.75 -20.43 37.09
C ALA A 204 -25.84 -21.90 36.67
N TYR A 205 -24.69 -22.58 36.58
CA TYR A 205 -24.58 -24.01 36.29
C TYR A 205 -25.39 -24.85 37.28
N SER A 206 -25.28 -24.55 38.58
CA SER A 206 -26.02 -25.24 39.64
C SER A 206 -27.54 -25.06 39.52
N CYS A 207 -28.00 -23.84 39.22
CA CYS A 207 -29.42 -23.55 39.01
C CYS A 207 -30.00 -24.28 37.77
N TYR A 208 -29.23 -24.36 36.67
CA TYR A 208 -29.65 -25.12 35.49
C TYR A 208 -29.68 -26.62 35.75
N LEU A 209 -28.74 -27.17 36.53
CA LEU A 209 -28.79 -28.57 36.96
C LEU A 209 -30.00 -28.87 37.84
N GLU A 210 -30.36 -28.01 38.78
CA GLU A 210 -31.56 -28.20 39.61
C GLU A 210 -32.86 -28.15 38.77
N ALA A 211 -32.96 -27.22 37.82
CA ALA A 211 -34.06 -27.20 36.86
C ALA A 211 -34.19 -28.53 36.08
N LEU A 212 -33.05 -29.10 35.64
CA LEU A 212 -33.02 -30.40 34.94
C LEU A 212 -33.21 -31.61 35.87
N ARG A 213 -32.85 -31.51 37.15
CA ARG A 213 -33.11 -32.55 38.17
C ARG A 213 -34.60 -32.65 38.48
N ILE A 214 -35.30 -31.52 38.48
CA ILE A 214 -36.76 -31.46 38.68
C ILE A 214 -37.49 -31.86 37.39
N GLN A 215 -37.06 -31.35 36.23
CA GLN A 215 -37.66 -31.68 34.93
C GLN A 215 -36.58 -31.92 33.85
N PRO A 216 -36.17 -33.17 33.61
CA PRO A 216 -35.17 -33.52 32.58
C PRO A 216 -35.60 -33.15 31.14
N THR A 217 -36.89 -32.95 30.89
CA THR A 217 -37.44 -32.54 29.58
C THR A 217 -37.43 -31.03 29.34
N PHE A 218 -36.96 -30.22 30.30
CA PHE A 218 -37.01 -28.75 30.21
C PHE A 218 -35.90 -28.20 29.27
N ALA A 219 -36.20 -28.18 27.97
CA ALA A 219 -35.29 -27.80 26.89
C ALA A 219 -34.58 -26.45 27.06
N ILE A 220 -35.18 -25.50 27.79
CA ILE A 220 -34.60 -24.18 28.05
C ILE A 220 -33.36 -24.30 28.95
N ALA A 221 -33.38 -25.10 30.01
CA ALA A 221 -32.20 -25.29 30.86
C ALA A 221 -31.07 -26.03 30.11
N TRP A 222 -31.39 -27.01 29.26
CA TRP A 222 -30.39 -27.64 28.36
C TRP A 222 -29.73 -26.60 27.43
N SER A 223 -30.51 -25.70 26.82
CA SER A 223 -30.00 -24.63 25.96
C SER A 223 -29.14 -23.61 26.72
N ASN A 224 -29.53 -23.26 27.95
CA ASN A 224 -28.78 -22.30 28.76
C ASN A 224 -27.47 -22.91 29.30
N LEU A 225 -27.51 -24.18 29.72
CA LEU A 225 -26.35 -24.98 30.11
C LEU A 225 -25.36 -25.12 28.95
N ALA A 226 -25.84 -25.42 27.75
CA ALA A 226 -25.02 -25.47 26.53
C ALA A 226 -24.32 -24.12 26.26
N GLY A 227 -24.98 -23.00 26.53
CA GLY A 227 -24.43 -21.65 26.40
C GLY A 227 -23.27 -21.36 27.35
N LEU A 228 -23.26 -21.93 28.56
CA LEU A 228 -22.10 -21.81 29.47
C LEU A 228 -20.87 -22.54 28.90
N PHE A 229 -21.06 -23.72 28.31
CA PHE A 229 -19.96 -24.48 27.71
C PHE A 229 -19.45 -23.85 26.40
N LEU A 230 -20.32 -23.19 25.63
CA LEU A 230 -19.90 -22.40 24.47
C LEU A 230 -19.01 -21.22 24.88
N GLU A 231 -19.38 -20.48 25.92
CA GLU A 231 -18.58 -19.38 26.47
C GLU A 231 -17.26 -19.85 27.10
N SER A 232 -17.21 -21.08 27.64
CA SER A 232 -15.97 -21.69 28.14
C SER A 232 -15.12 -22.37 27.05
N GLY A 233 -15.52 -22.30 25.78
CA GLY A 233 -14.82 -22.95 24.65
C GLY A 233 -14.98 -24.47 24.55
N ASP A 234 -15.81 -25.11 25.38
CA ASP A 234 -16.10 -26.54 25.30
C ASP A 234 -17.21 -26.80 24.27
N LEU A 235 -16.82 -26.66 22.99
CA LEU A 235 -17.71 -26.84 21.85
C LEU A 235 -18.35 -28.24 21.81
N ASN A 236 -17.71 -29.26 22.37
CA ASN A 236 -18.21 -30.63 22.38
C ASN A 236 -19.39 -30.80 23.36
N ARG A 237 -19.28 -30.29 24.59
CA ARG A 237 -20.40 -30.29 25.54
C ARG A 237 -21.52 -29.35 25.09
N ALA A 238 -21.17 -28.17 24.55
CA ALA A 238 -22.15 -27.26 23.96
C ALA A 238 -22.95 -27.95 22.84
N LEU A 239 -22.28 -28.65 21.92
CA LEU A 239 -22.91 -29.41 20.84
C LEU A 239 -23.88 -30.47 21.37
N GLN A 240 -23.48 -31.23 22.39
CA GLN A 240 -24.32 -32.28 22.99
C GLN A 240 -25.58 -31.69 23.64
N TYR A 241 -25.46 -30.65 24.46
CA TYR A 241 -26.59 -30.09 25.19
C TYR A 241 -27.54 -29.27 24.31
N TYR A 242 -27.03 -28.56 23.28
CA TYR A 242 -27.92 -27.95 22.28
C TYR A 242 -28.66 -29.00 21.44
N LYS A 243 -28.05 -30.17 21.13
CA LYS A 243 -28.75 -31.28 20.46
C LYS A 243 -29.90 -31.82 21.29
N GLU A 244 -29.72 -32.04 22.59
CA GLU A 244 -30.82 -32.45 23.47
C GLU A 244 -31.90 -31.35 23.61
N ALA A 245 -31.52 -30.06 23.66
CA ALA A 245 -32.47 -28.95 23.70
C ALA A 245 -33.40 -28.91 22.45
N VAL A 246 -32.85 -29.03 21.23
CA VAL A 246 -33.68 -29.02 19.99
C VAL A 246 -34.42 -30.34 19.76
N LYS A 247 -33.95 -31.45 20.32
CA LYS A 247 -34.63 -32.75 20.34
C LYS A 247 -35.85 -32.75 21.26
N LEU A 248 -35.72 -32.13 22.45
CA LEU A 248 -36.82 -31.97 23.41
C LEU A 248 -37.82 -30.89 22.98
N LYS A 249 -37.36 -29.84 22.28
CA LYS A 249 -38.23 -28.79 21.70
C LYS A 249 -37.85 -28.49 20.24
N PRO A 250 -38.41 -29.23 19.26
CA PRO A 250 -38.14 -29.03 17.83
C PRO A 250 -38.54 -27.65 17.26
N THR A 251 -39.27 -26.84 18.03
CA THR A 251 -39.70 -25.47 17.69
C THR A 251 -38.93 -24.40 18.47
N PHE A 252 -37.64 -24.62 18.77
CA PHE A 252 -36.80 -23.72 19.56
C PHE A 252 -35.77 -22.96 18.69
N PRO A 253 -36.12 -21.79 18.12
CA PRO A 253 -35.24 -21.04 17.19
C PRO A 253 -33.90 -20.63 17.81
N ASP A 254 -33.89 -20.19 19.07
CA ASP A 254 -32.67 -19.71 19.74
C ASP A 254 -31.66 -20.82 20.02
N ALA A 255 -32.15 -22.04 20.32
CA ALA A 255 -31.31 -23.22 20.44
C ALA A 255 -30.75 -23.66 19.07
N TYR A 256 -31.52 -23.53 17.98
CA TYR A 256 -31.02 -23.77 16.62
C TYR A 256 -29.99 -22.73 16.17
N LEU A 257 -30.17 -21.44 16.49
CA LEU A 257 -29.16 -20.41 16.20
C LEU A 257 -27.83 -20.76 16.87
N ASN A 258 -27.85 -21.06 18.17
CA ASN A 258 -26.62 -21.34 18.92
C ASN A 258 -25.99 -22.69 18.55
N LEU A 259 -26.80 -23.72 18.24
CA LEU A 259 -26.32 -24.97 17.65
C LEU A 259 -25.59 -24.73 16.31
N GLY A 260 -26.12 -23.83 15.47
CA GLY A 260 -25.46 -23.41 14.24
C GLY A 260 -24.12 -22.71 14.48
N ASN A 261 -24.06 -21.83 15.50
CA ASN A 261 -22.82 -21.16 15.91
C ASN A 261 -21.75 -22.17 16.38
N VAL A 262 -22.14 -23.20 17.16
CA VAL A 262 -21.24 -24.28 17.57
C VAL A 262 -20.72 -25.07 16.36
N TYR A 263 -21.59 -25.44 15.41
CA TYR A 263 -21.17 -26.13 14.19
C TYR A 263 -20.21 -25.29 13.33
N ARG A 264 -20.44 -23.97 13.20
CA ARG A 264 -19.52 -23.07 12.49
C ARG A 264 -18.15 -22.99 13.19
N ALA A 265 -18.12 -22.90 14.51
CA ALA A 265 -16.88 -22.92 15.31
C ALA A 265 -16.13 -24.27 15.23
N LEU A 266 -16.85 -25.39 15.01
CA LEU A 266 -16.27 -26.72 14.78
C LEU A 266 -15.84 -26.98 13.32
N GLY A 267 -15.95 -25.99 12.42
CA GLY A 267 -15.62 -26.16 11.00
C GLY A 267 -16.63 -27.01 10.21
N MET A 268 -17.89 -27.09 10.67
CA MET A 268 -18.99 -27.86 10.06
C MET A 268 -20.06 -26.92 9.45
N PRO A 269 -19.75 -26.15 8.39
CA PRO A 269 -20.64 -25.09 7.91
C PRO A 269 -21.94 -25.61 7.27
N GLN A 270 -22.00 -26.86 6.80
CA GLN A 270 -23.21 -27.44 6.22
C GLN A 270 -24.28 -27.70 7.31
N ASP A 271 -23.88 -28.27 8.45
CA ASP A 271 -24.75 -28.45 9.61
C ASP A 271 -25.15 -27.12 10.24
N ALA A 272 -24.24 -26.13 10.24
CA ALA A 272 -24.55 -24.76 10.66
C ALA A 272 -25.68 -24.15 9.81
N ILE A 273 -25.57 -24.23 8.47
CA ILE A 273 -26.61 -23.79 7.52
C ILE A 273 -27.96 -24.47 7.81
N VAL A 274 -27.99 -25.79 8.03
CA VAL A 274 -29.23 -26.52 8.34
C VAL A 274 -29.85 -26.03 9.66
N CYS A 275 -29.03 -25.71 10.67
CA CYS A 275 -29.51 -25.19 11.94
C CYS A 275 -30.05 -23.75 11.80
N TYR A 276 -29.34 -22.86 11.10
CA TYR A 276 -29.82 -21.50 10.85
C TYR A 276 -31.10 -21.48 9.99
N GLN A 277 -31.22 -22.37 8.99
CA GLN A 277 -32.45 -22.55 8.20
C GLN A 277 -33.63 -22.96 9.10
N ARG A 278 -33.44 -23.89 10.06
CA ARG A 278 -34.49 -24.23 11.03
C ARG A 278 -34.82 -23.08 11.98
N ALA A 279 -33.84 -22.26 12.37
CA ALA A 279 -34.07 -21.08 13.19
C ALA A 279 -34.97 -20.04 12.49
N VAL A 280 -34.74 -19.75 11.19
CA VAL A 280 -35.61 -18.83 10.43
C VAL A 280 -36.95 -19.45 10.04
N GLN A 281 -37.02 -20.77 9.81
CA GLN A 281 -38.29 -21.48 9.59
C GLN A 281 -39.19 -21.43 10.84
N THR A 282 -38.61 -21.51 12.04
CA THR A 282 -39.36 -21.46 13.31
C THR A 282 -39.58 -20.04 13.84
N ARG A 283 -38.80 -19.05 13.39
CA ARG A 283 -39.03 -17.61 13.62
C ARG A 283 -38.69 -16.81 12.35
N PRO A 284 -39.66 -16.53 11.47
CA PRO A 284 -39.39 -15.84 10.19
C PRO A 284 -38.75 -14.46 10.32
N ASN A 285 -39.06 -13.70 11.38
CA ASN A 285 -38.51 -12.35 11.60
C ASN A 285 -37.25 -12.38 12.48
N TYR A 286 -36.26 -13.24 12.15
CA TYR A 286 -35.07 -13.45 12.99
C TYR A 286 -33.78 -12.96 12.30
N ALA A 287 -33.56 -11.64 12.33
CA ALA A 287 -32.47 -10.95 11.64
C ALA A 287 -31.08 -11.60 11.85
N VAL A 288 -30.73 -11.91 13.10
CA VAL A 288 -29.43 -12.53 13.47
C VAL A 288 -29.25 -13.91 12.83
N ALA A 289 -30.31 -14.71 12.72
CA ALA A 289 -30.24 -16.03 12.08
C ALA A 289 -30.03 -15.91 10.56
N TYR A 290 -30.66 -14.95 9.89
CA TYR A 290 -30.36 -14.63 8.49
C TYR A 290 -28.93 -14.09 8.31
N GLY A 291 -28.44 -13.23 9.21
CA GLY A 291 -27.07 -12.70 9.17
C GLY A 291 -25.99 -13.78 9.33
N ASN A 292 -26.19 -14.73 10.26
CA ASN A 292 -25.26 -15.86 10.44
C ASN A 292 -25.35 -16.88 9.29
N LEU A 293 -26.55 -17.12 8.75
CA LEU A 293 -26.75 -17.92 7.54
C LEU A 293 -26.03 -17.30 6.33
N ALA A 294 -26.19 -15.99 6.11
CA ALA A 294 -25.53 -15.25 5.05
C ALA A 294 -24.00 -15.25 5.20
N SER A 295 -23.49 -15.09 6.42
CA SER A 295 -22.05 -15.19 6.72
C SER A 295 -21.50 -16.56 6.35
N THR A 296 -22.23 -17.63 6.67
CA THR A 296 -21.81 -19.02 6.38
C THR A 296 -21.89 -19.35 4.89
N TYR A 297 -22.74 -18.68 4.11
CA TYR A 297 -22.73 -18.77 2.65
C TYR A 297 -21.58 -17.96 2.02
N TYR A 298 -21.29 -16.78 2.56
CA TYR A 298 -20.17 -15.93 2.11
C TYR A 298 -18.82 -16.65 2.31
N GLU A 299 -18.60 -17.25 3.48
CA GLU A 299 -17.41 -18.08 3.78
C GLU A 299 -17.24 -19.30 2.85
N ARG A 300 -18.29 -19.70 2.12
CA ARG A 300 -18.28 -20.78 1.14
C ARG A 300 -18.23 -20.29 -0.32
N GLY A 301 -18.09 -18.98 -0.55
CA GLY A 301 -18.15 -18.38 -1.88
C GLY A 301 -19.54 -18.41 -2.53
N GLN A 302 -20.60 -18.71 -1.79
CA GLN A 302 -21.98 -18.75 -2.30
C GLN A 302 -22.62 -17.35 -2.22
N LEU A 303 -22.01 -16.41 -2.94
CA LEU A 303 -22.22 -14.97 -2.77
C LEU A 303 -23.67 -14.52 -3.02
N ASP A 304 -24.38 -15.10 -4.00
CA ASP A 304 -25.79 -14.77 -4.25
C ASP A 304 -26.70 -15.14 -3.07
N LEU A 305 -26.44 -16.29 -2.42
CA LEU A 305 -27.19 -16.71 -1.22
C LEU A 305 -26.83 -15.85 -0.01
N ALA A 306 -25.56 -15.42 0.11
CA ALA A 306 -25.17 -14.44 1.11
C ALA A 306 -25.88 -13.10 0.92
N ILE A 307 -25.89 -12.56 -0.31
CA ILE A 307 -26.58 -11.30 -0.66
C ILE A 307 -28.09 -11.41 -0.37
N LEU A 308 -28.73 -12.52 -0.75
CA LEU A 308 -30.15 -12.78 -0.47
C LEU A 308 -30.44 -12.76 1.03
N HIS A 309 -29.69 -13.52 1.82
CA HIS A 309 -29.95 -13.66 3.25
C HIS A 309 -29.51 -12.42 4.06
N TYR A 310 -28.49 -11.66 3.65
CA TYR A 310 -28.23 -10.34 4.27
C TYR A 310 -29.36 -9.35 3.98
N LYS A 311 -29.89 -9.31 2.75
CA LYS A 311 -31.05 -8.46 2.43
C LYS A 311 -32.30 -8.87 3.24
N GLN A 312 -32.48 -10.17 3.53
CA GLN A 312 -33.51 -10.67 4.46
C GLN A 312 -33.23 -10.31 5.94
N ALA A 313 -31.97 -10.31 6.38
CA ALA A 313 -31.60 -9.85 7.72
C ALA A 313 -31.96 -8.38 7.93
N ILE A 314 -31.63 -7.53 6.94
CA ILE A 314 -31.93 -6.09 6.92
C ILE A 314 -33.45 -5.82 6.83
N SER A 315 -34.22 -6.66 6.12
CA SER A 315 -35.69 -6.51 6.12
C SER A 315 -36.35 -6.96 7.43
N CYS A 316 -35.65 -7.76 8.27
CA CYS A 316 -36.10 -8.10 9.62
C CYS A 316 -35.69 -7.04 10.65
N ASP A 317 -34.50 -6.44 10.49
CA ASP A 317 -34.02 -5.31 11.30
C ASP A 317 -33.22 -4.33 10.43
N GLY A 318 -33.86 -3.19 10.10
CA GLY A 318 -33.27 -2.11 9.30
C GLY A 318 -32.16 -1.33 10.01
N ARG A 319 -31.79 -1.70 11.24
CA ARG A 319 -30.65 -1.12 11.99
C ARG A 319 -29.47 -2.08 12.15
N PHE A 320 -29.52 -3.28 11.55
CA PHE A 320 -28.49 -4.30 11.70
C PHE A 320 -27.19 -3.95 10.94
N LEU A 321 -26.28 -3.26 11.65
CA LEU A 321 -25.02 -2.69 11.13
C LEU A 321 -24.14 -3.71 10.42
N GLU A 322 -23.93 -4.87 11.03
CA GLU A 322 -23.06 -5.94 10.53
C GLU A 322 -23.61 -6.55 9.23
N ALA A 323 -24.94 -6.64 9.10
CA ALA A 323 -25.57 -7.10 7.87
C ALA A 323 -25.36 -6.11 6.72
N TYR A 324 -25.42 -4.79 6.95
CA TYR A 324 -25.06 -3.79 5.95
C TYR A 324 -23.58 -3.87 5.55
N ASN A 325 -22.67 -3.95 6.53
CA ASN A 325 -21.23 -4.05 6.24
C ASN A 325 -20.89 -5.32 5.44
N ASN A 326 -21.44 -6.46 5.83
CA ASN A 326 -21.09 -7.74 5.23
C ASN A 326 -21.84 -8.00 3.90
N LEU A 327 -23.03 -7.40 3.71
CA LEU A 327 -23.65 -7.26 2.39
C LEU A 327 -22.76 -6.43 1.46
N GLY A 328 -22.16 -5.35 1.96
CA GLY A 328 -21.16 -4.56 1.23
C GLY A 328 -19.98 -5.40 0.74
N ASN A 329 -19.42 -6.25 1.60
CA ASN A 329 -18.35 -7.19 1.22
C ASN A 329 -18.82 -8.11 0.08
N ALA A 330 -19.93 -8.82 0.28
CA ALA A 330 -20.46 -9.77 -0.68
C ALA A 330 -20.82 -9.14 -2.04
N LEU A 331 -21.34 -7.90 -2.05
CA LEU A 331 -21.60 -7.14 -3.26
C LEU A 331 -20.31 -6.73 -3.98
N LYS A 332 -19.28 -6.31 -3.24
CA LYS A 332 -17.97 -5.97 -3.83
C LYS A 332 -17.37 -7.19 -4.53
N ASP A 333 -17.41 -8.37 -3.90
CA ASP A 333 -16.80 -9.59 -4.46
C ASP A 333 -17.54 -10.14 -5.68
N VAL A 334 -18.82 -9.80 -5.85
CA VAL A 334 -19.61 -10.04 -7.10
C VAL A 334 -19.39 -8.92 -8.14
N GLY A 335 -18.63 -7.87 -7.82
CA GLY A 335 -18.36 -6.72 -8.69
C GLY A 335 -19.45 -5.64 -8.69
N ARG A 336 -20.44 -5.72 -7.79
CA ARG A 336 -21.55 -4.76 -7.65
C ARG A 336 -21.17 -3.59 -6.74
N VAL A 337 -20.09 -2.90 -7.11
CA VAL A 337 -19.38 -1.91 -6.26
C VAL A 337 -20.28 -0.74 -5.83
N ASP A 338 -21.18 -0.25 -6.69
CA ASP A 338 -22.07 0.86 -6.33
C ASP A 338 -23.08 0.49 -5.24
N GLU A 339 -23.67 -0.71 -5.29
CA GLU A 339 -24.52 -1.22 -4.20
C GLU A 339 -23.69 -1.47 -2.92
N ALA A 340 -22.41 -1.88 -3.04
CA ALA A 340 -21.52 -2.04 -1.89
C ALA A 340 -21.27 -0.69 -1.19
N ILE A 341 -20.97 0.37 -1.96
CA ILE A 341 -20.82 1.74 -1.44
C ILE A 341 -22.10 2.19 -0.74
N GLN A 342 -23.28 1.94 -1.32
CA GLN A 342 -24.57 2.26 -0.67
C GLN A 342 -24.72 1.52 0.67
N CYS A 343 -24.34 0.24 0.74
CA CYS A 343 -24.41 -0.54 1.97
C CYS A 343 -23.45 -0.03 3.06
N TYR A 344 -22.19 0.30 2.72
CA TYR A 344 -21.26 0.92 3.68
C TYR A 344 -21.73 2.33 4.11
N THR A 345 -22.27 3.12 3.18
CA THR A 345 -22.81 4.45 3.47
C THR A 345 -23.99 4.37 4.44
N GLN A 346 -24.89 3.39 4.25
CA GLN A 346 -26.01 3.17 5.15
C GLN A 346 -25.56 2.63 6.53
N CYS A 347 -24.53 1.78 6.58
CA CYS A 347 -23.88 1.38 7.82
C CYS A 347 -23.33 2.60 8.57
N LEU A 348 -22.70 3.55 7.88
CA LEU A 348 -22.18 4.79 8.46
C LEU A 348 -23.27 5.83 8.80
N ALA A 349 -24.41 5.82 8.11
CA ALA A 349 -25.57 6.62 8.49
C ALA A 349 -26.20 6.13 9.82
N LEU A 350 -26.12 4.82 10.10
CA LEU A 350 -26.54 4.21 11.36
C LEU A 350 -25.48 4.35 12.48
N GLN A 351 -24.20 4.23 12.14
CA GLN A 351 -23.07 4.46 13.06
C GLN A 351 -21.89 5.14 12.32
N PRO A 352 -21.73 6.47 12.41
CA PRO A 352 -20.66 7.20 11.71
C PRO A 352 -19.22 6.80 12.11
N THR A 353 -19.06 6.07 13.21
CA THR A 353 -17.78 5.61 13.75
C THR A 353 -17.46 4.14 13.44
N HIS A 354 -18.21 3.47 12.55
CA HIS A 354 -18.02 2.04 12.26
C HIS A 354 -16.74 1.77 11.43
N PRO A 355 -15.66 1.18 12.01
CA PRO A 355 -14.32 1.25 11.43
C PRO A 355 -14.12 0.33 10.21
N GLN A 356 -14.83 -0.80 10.13
CA GLN A 356 -14.75 -1.71 8.98
C GLN A 356 -15.37 -1.05 7.74
N ALA A 357 -16.49 -0.34 7.88
CA ALA A 357 -17.14 0.35 6.77
C ALA A 357 -16.30 1.52 6.25
N LEU A 358 -15.67 2.30 7.16
CA LEU A 358 -14.68 3.32 6.79
C LEU A 358 -13.48 2.70 6.05
N THR A 359 -12.92 1.60 6.55
CA THR A 359 -11.80 0.89 5.90
C THR A 359 -12.17 0.40 4.51
N ASN A 360 -13.36 -0.19 4.36
CA ASN A 360 -13.82 -0.76 3.09
C ASN A 360 -14.11 0.31 2.02
N LEU A 361 -14.68 1.45 2.39
CA LEU A 361 -14.77 2.60 1.49
C LEU A 361 -13.37 3.11 1.12
N GLY A 362 -12.45 3.22 2.08
CA GLY A 362 -11.05 3.55 1.82
C GLY A 362 -10.39 2.61 0.80
N ASN A 363 -10.63 1.30 0.90
CA ASN A 363 -10.14 0.29 -0.04
C ASN A 363 -10.71 0.51 -1.45
N ILE A 364 -12.02 0.73 -1.60
CA ILE A 364 -12.66 0.96 -2.90
C ILE A 364 -12.16 2.26 -3.55
N TYR A 365 -12.06 3.35 -2.79
CA TYR A 365 -11.49 4.60 -3.31
C TYR A 365 -10.00 4.47 -3.66
N MET A 366 -9.26 3.56 -3.02
CA MET A 366 -7.88 3.26 -3.40
C MET A 366 -7.81 2.46 -4.72
N GLU A 367 -8.70 1.49 -4.90
CA GLU A 367 -8.84 0.72 -6.15
C GLU A 367 -9.27 1.60 -7.33
N TRP A 368 -10.08 2.63 -7.08
CA TRP A 368 -10.43 3.68 -8.05
C TRP A 368 -9.36 4.78 -8.20
N ASN A 369 -8.17 4.64 -7.59
CA ASN A 369 -7.07 5.62 -7.62
C ASN A 369 -7.48 7.03 -7.09
N MET A 370 -8.56 7.13 -6.31
CA MET A 370 -9.02 8.34 -5.62
C MET A 370 -8.25 8.51 -4.29
N VAL A 371 -6.92 8.57 -4.40
CA VAL A 371 -5.95 8.47 -3.29
C VAL A 371 -6.26 9.41 -2.11
N SER A 372 -6.59 10.67 -2.37
CA SER A 372 -6.93 11.65 -1.32
C SER A 372 -8.19 11.29 -0.54
N THR A 373 -9.18 10.69 -1.20
CA THR A 373 -10.42 10.20 -0.58
C THR A 373 -10.16 8.92 0.20
N ALA A 374 -9.37 7.99 -0.34
CA ALA A 374 -8.95 6.80 0.39
C ALA A 374 -8.21 7.16 1.70
N ALA A 375 -7.30 8.13 1.63
CA ALA A 375 -6.55 8.63 2.79
C ALA A 375 -7.44 9.25 3.88
N SER A 376 -8.53 9.94 3.53
CA SER A 376 -9.45 10.50 4.54
C SER A 376 -10.25 9.41 5.25
N TYR A 377 -10.69 8.37 4.54
CA TYR A 377 -11.36 7.21 5.14
C TYR A 377 -10.45 6.38 6.06
N TYR A 378 -9.17 6.16 5.69
CA TYR A 378 -8.21 5.51 6.58
C TYR A 378 -7.92 6.36 7.83
N LYS A 379 -7.77 7.68 7.69
CA LYS A 379 -7.59 8.60 8.84
C LYS A 379 -8.83 8.63 9.75
N ALA A 380 -10.04 8.65 9.18
CA ALA A 380 -11.28 8.55 9.94
C ALA A 380 -11.37 7.23 10.73
N THR A 381 -10.95 6.11 10.12
CA THR A 381 -10.86 4.81 10.80
C THR A 381 -9.93 4.87 12.01
N LEU A 382 -8.72 5.40 11.83
CA LEU A 382 -7.70 5.49 12.88
C LEU A 382 -8.05 6.49 14.00
N ALA A 383 -9.00 7.40 13.75
CA ALA A 383 -9.54 8.30 14.78
C ALA A 383 -10.61 7.66 15.68
N VAL A 384 -11.22 6.54 15.26
CA VAL A 384 -12.33 5.89 15.97
C VAL A 384 -12.00 4.49 16.53
N THR A 385 -10.87 3.89 16.13
CA THR A 385 -10.42 2.61 16.70
C THR A 385 -8.89 2.53 16.78
N THR A 386 -8.40 1.67 17.67
CA THR A 386 -6.96 1.35 17.83
C THR A 386 -6.74 -0.14 17.64
N GLY A 387 -5.53 -0.54 17.21
CA GLY A 387 -5.19 -1.95 17.00
C GLY A 387 -5.50 -2.52 15.61
N LEU A 388 -5.99 -1.71 14.66
CA LEU A 388 -6.08 -2.12 13.25
C LEU A 388 -4.81 -1.71 12.49
N SER A 389 -4.04 -2.68 12.01
CA SER A 389 -2.82 -2.45 11.22
C SER A 389 -3.09 -2.13 9.74
N ALA A 390 -4.16 -2.67 9.15
CA ALA A 390 -4.45 -2.50 7.72
C ALA A 390 -4.65 -1.03 7.26
N PRO A 391 -5.36 -0.14 7.99
CA PRO A 391 -5.46 1.26 7.62
C PRO A 391 -4.12 1.99 7.66
N PHE A 392 -3.24 1.66 8.62
CA PHE A 392 -1.87 2.19 8.66
C PHE A 392 -1.05 1.71 7.46
N ASN A 393 -1.09 0.41 7.11
CA ASN A 393 -0.38 -0.12 5.95
C ASN A 393 -0.83 0.57 4.64
N ASN A 394 -2.14 0.72 4.44
CA ASN A 394 -2.66 1.33 3.22
C ASN A 394 -2.35 2.84 3.16
N LEU A 395 -2.43 3.55 4.29
CA LEU A 395 -2.00 4.95 4.40
C LEU A 395 -0.49 5.11 4.18
N ALA A 396 0.33 4.15 4.62
CA ALA A 396 1.77 4.13 4.37
C ALA A 396 2.11 3.98 2.88
N VAL A 397 1.36 3.13 2.16
CA VAL A 397 1.47 3.00 0.69
C VAL A 397 1.11 4.33 0.01
N ILE A 398 0.05 5.01 0.45
CA ILE A 398 -0.33 6.33 -0.06
C ILE A 398 0.78 7.36 0.16
N TYR A 399 1.28 7.51 1.39
CA TYR A 399 2.35 8.47 1.69
C TYR A 399 3.64 8.17 0.93
N LYS A 400 3.97 6.88 0.76
CA LYS A 400 5.10 6.45 -0.07
C LYS A 400 4.91 6.85 -1.55
N GLN A 401 3.73 6.65 -2.13
CA GLN A 401 3.40 7.11 -3.49
C GLN A 401 3.47 8.63 -3.65
N GLN A 402 3.21 9.39 -2.58
CA GLN A 402 3.33 10.85 -2.53
C GLN A 402 4.76 11.35 -2.24
N GLY A 403 5.74 10.46 -2.05
CA GLY A 403 7.11 10.81 -1.67
C GLY A 403 7.28 11.22 -0.19
N ASN A 404 6.22 11.14 0.62
CA ASN A 404 6.27 11.41 2.06
C ASN A 404 6.73 10.15 2.83
N TYR A 405 8.01 9.83 2.66
CA TYR A 405 8.62 8.63 3.26
C TYR A 405 8.63 8.66 4.79
N ALA A 406 8.63 9.85 5.42
CA ALA A 406 8.63 10.00 6.88
C ALA A 406 7.30 9.51 7.49
N ASP A 407 6.16 9.98 6.98
CA ASP A 407 4.86 9.53 7.46
C ASP A 407 4.57 8.08 7.05
N ALA A 408 5.10 7.61 5.92
CA ALA A 408 5.04 6.19 5.54
C ALA A 408 5.77 5.30 6.57
N ILE A 409 7.00 5.65 6.95
CA ILE A 409 7.76 4.94 8.00
C ILE A 409 7.02 5.02 9.35
N SER A 410 6.45 6.17 9.70
CA SER A 410 5.64 6.33 10.91
C SER A 410 4.44 5.37 10.94
N CYS A 411 3.71 5.25 9.83
CA CYS A 411 2.60 4.31 9.70
C CYS A 411 3.06 2.84 9.80
N TYR A 412 4.19 2.46 9.18
CA TYR A 412 4.74 1.11 9.35
C TYR A 412 5.25 0.83 10.77
N ASN A 413 5.71 1.85 11.51
CA ASN A 413 6.05 1.68 12.92
C ASN A 413 4.80 1.32 13.75
N GLU A 414 3.66 1.93 13.47
CA GLU A 414 2.39 1.58 14.12
C GLU A 414 1.88 0.19 13.71
N VAL A 415 2.02 -0.21 12.43
CA VAL A 415 1.78 -1.61 12.01
C VAL A 415 2.59 -2.58 12.87
N LEU A 416 3.88 -2.31 13.09
CA LEU A 416 4.80 -3.17 13.83
C LEU A 416 4.72 -3.03 15.36
N ARG A 417 4.02 -2.00 15.86
CA ARG A 417 3.63 -1.86 17.27
C ARG A 417 2.35 -2.65 17.58
N ILE A 418 1.45 -2.75 16.60
CA ILE A 418 0.21 -3.54 16.68
C ILE A 418 0.52 -5.03 16.49
N ASP A 419 1.29 -5.37 15.45
CA ASP A 419 1.74 -6.74 15.18
C ASP A 419 3.27 -6.79 14.97
N PRO A 420 4.05 -7.12 16.02
CA PRO A 420 5.50 -7.31 15.92
C PRO A 420 5.95 -8.46 15.01
N LEU A 421 5.04 -9.30 14.53
CA LEU A 421 5.28 -10.43 13.62
C LEU A 421 4.83 -10.15 12.18
N ALA A 422 4.38 -8.93 11.86
CA ALA A 422 3.98 -8.52 10.51
C ALA A 422 5.19 -8.45 9.54
N ALA A 423 5.63 -9.60 9.03
CA ALA A 423 6.76 -9.72 8.10
C ALA A 423 6.60 -8.86 6.84
N ASP A 424 5.37 -8.73 6.32
CA ASP A 424 5.06 -7.87 5.17
C ASP A 424 5.21 -6.38 5.51
N GLY A 425 4.88 -5.98 6.75
CA GLY A 425 5.11 -4.64 7.27
C GLY A 425 6.61 -4.31 7.39
N LEU A 426 7.43 -5.27 7.82
CA LEU A 426 8.89 -5.14 7.81
C LEU A 426 9.43 -4.99 6.38
N VAL A 427 9.01 -5.83 5.42
CA VAL A 427 9.44 -5.72 4.02
C VAL A 427 9.04 -4.36 3.43
N ASN A 428 7.83 -3.88 3.70
CA ASN A 428 7.34 -2.59 3.20
C ASN A 428 8.08 -1.39 3.83
N ARG A 429 8.41 -1.45 5.13
CA ARG A 429 9.23 -0.43 5.80
C ARG A 429 10.67 -0.47 5.30
N GLY A 430 11.26 -1.65 5.14
CA GLY A 430 12.59 -1.85 4.57
C GLY A 430 12.70 -1.32 3.14
N ASN A 431 11.70 -1.55 2.29
CA ASN A 431 11.61 -0.96 0.94
C ASN A 431 11.60 0.58 1.01
N THR A 432 10.88 1.15 1.98
CA THR A 432 10.81 2.61 2.17
C THR A 432 12.15 3.17 2.68
N TYR A 433 12.82 2.49 3.62
CA TYR A 433 14.18 2.86 4.07
C TYR A 433 15.20 2.81 2.92
N LYS A 434 15.15 1.77 2.09
CA LYS A 434 16.04 1.59 0.94
C LYS A 434 15.90 2.73 -0.08
N GLU A 435 14.67 3.15 -0.39
CA GLU A 435 14.40 4.25 -1.32
C GLU A 435 14.96 5.60 -0.84
N ILE A 436 14.95 5.87 0.47
CA ILE A 436 15.61 7.05 1.07
C ILE A 436 17.11 6.82 1.41
N GLY A 437 17.73 5.76 0.87
CA GLY A 437 19.16 5.49 1.04
C GLY A 437 19.57 4.93 2.42
N ARG A 438 18.63 4.65 3.32
CA ARG A 438 18.87 4.05 4.65
C ARG A 438 18.98 2.52 4.53
N VAL A 439 19.97 2.07 3.76
CA VAL A 439 20.12 0.67 3.35
C VAL A 439 20.43 -0.26 4.54
N SER A 440 21.13 0.24 5.58
CA SER A 440 21.43 -0.52 6.80
C SER A 440 20.17 -0.93 7.55
N GLU A 441 19.21 -0.02 7.72
CA GLU A 441 17.92 -0.27 8.34
C GLU A 441 17.02 -1.15 7.47
N ALA A 442 17.09 -0.99 6.14
CA ALA A 442 16.42 -1.89 5.21
C ALA A 442 16.90 -3.33 5.36
N ILE A 443 18.23 -3.56 5.43
CA ILE A 443 18.83 -4.88 5.68
C ILE A 443 18.33 -5.48 7.00
N GLN A 444 18.26 -4.70 8.08
CA GLN A 444 17.76 -5.16 9.39
C GLN A 444 16.29 -5.61 9.30
N ASP A 445 15.43 -4.83 8.63
CA ASP A 445 14.02 -5.17 8.46
C ASP A 445 13.82 -6.42 7.60
N TYR A 446 14.54 -6.56 6.48
CA TYR A 446 14.44 -7.77 5.65
C TYR A 446 14.96 -9.02 6.38
N VAL A 447 16.07 -8.92 7.12
CA VAL A 447 16.60 -10.02 7.94
C VAL A 447 15.60 -10.43 9.02
N ARG A 448 14.95 -9.47 9.70
CA ARG A 448 13.89 -9.77 10.67
C ARG A 448 12.66 -10.40 10.00
N ALA A 449 12.25 -9.93 8.82
CA ALA A 449 11.16 -10.52 8.06
C ALA A 449 11.44 -11.98 7.66
N ILE A 450 12.66 -12.29 7.22
CA ILE A 450 13.12 -13.66 6.91
C ILE A 450 13.16 -14.51 8.18
N THR A 451 13.60 -13.98 9.33
CA THR A 451 13.60 -14.72 10.60
C THR A 451 12.17 -15.10 11.05
N ILE A 452 11.17 -14.26 10.77
CA ILE A 452 9.76 -14.55 11.07
C ILE A 452 9.14 -15.49 10.01
N ARG A 453 9.46 -15.29 8.73
CA ARG A 453 8.90 -16.04 7.60
C ARG A 453 10.01 -16.47 6.61
N PRO A 454 10.76 -17.55 6.89
CA PRO A 454 11.94 -17.94 6.11
C PRO A 454 11.69 -18.19 4.61
N ASN A 455 10.48 -18.59 4.26
CA ASN A 455 10.10 -18.95 2.88
C ASN A 455 9.64 -17.74 2.03
N MET A 456 9.78 -16.50 2.52
CA MET A 456 9.34 -15.29 1.83
C MET A 456 10.37 -14.84 0.75
N ALA A 457 10.19 -15.32 -0.48
CA ALA A 457 11.09 -15.05 -1.61
C ALA A 457 11.35 -13.55 -1.84
N GLU A 458 10.32 -12.72 -1.68
CA GLU A 458 10.40 -11.25 -1.80
C GLU A 458 11.38 -10.64 -0.80
N ALA A 459 11.38 -11.13 0.44
CA ALA A 459 12.28 -10.63 1.48
C ALA A 459 13.74 -10.98 1.15
N HIS A 460 14.00 -12.18 0.63
CA HIS A 460 15.33 -12.58 0.15
C HIS A 460 15.78 -11.75 -1.07
N ALA A 461 14.90 -11.48 -2.04
CA ALA A 461 15.24 -10.66 -3.21
C ALA A 461 15.49 -9.18 -2.85
N ASN A 462 14.70 -8.62 -1.93
CA ASN A 462 14.88 -7.24 -1.46
C ASN A 462 16.15 -7.11 -0.59
N LEU A 463 16.42 -8.08 0.28
CA LEU A 463 17.70 -8.19 1.00
C LEU A 463 18.90 -8.32 0.04
N ALA A 464 18.77 -9.13 -1.01
CA ALA A 464 19.82 -9.27 -2.02
C ALA A 464 20.12 -7.94 -2.72
N SER A 465 19.09 -7.18 -3.10
CA SER A 465 19.30 -5.86 -3.68
C SER A 465 19.92 -4.88 -2.68
N ALA A 466 19.54 -4.92 -1.40
CA ALA A 466 20.14 -4.07 -0.39
C ALA A 466 21.62 -4.41 -0.15
N TYR A 467 21.99 -5.70 -0.11
CA TYR A 467 23.39 -6.12 -0.10
C TYR A 467 24.15 -5.64 -1.34
N LYS A 468 23.56 -5.71 -2.53
CA LYS A 468 24.16 -5.15 -3.77
C LYS A 468 24.42 -3.65 -3.61
N ASP A 469 23.43 -2.89 -3.14
CA ASP A 469 23.51 -1.44 -2.98
C ASP A 469 24.51 -1.03 -1.87
N SER A 470 24.74 -1.90 -0.87
CA SER A 470 25.82 -1.79 0.14
C SER A 470 27.14 -2.46 -0.27
N GLY A 471 27.33 -2.86 -1.53
CA GLY A 471 28.58 -3.46 -2.03
C GLY A 471 28.91 -4.88 -1.55
N HIS A 472 28.02 -5.52 -0.80
CA HIS A 472 28.17 -6.89 -0.27
C HIS A 472 27.78 -7.94 -1.32
N VAL A 473 28.43 -7.91 -2.49
CA VAL A 473 27.93 -8.57 -3.72
C VAL A 473 27.79 -10.10 -3.60
N GLU A 474 28.68 -10.79 -2.88
CA GLU A 474 28.54 -12.25 -2.65
C GLU A 474 27.30 -12.60 -1.81
N ALA A 475 26.96 -11.76 -0.82
CA ALA A 475 25.74 -11.92 -0.04
C ALA A 475 24.50 -11.65 -0.89
N ALA A 476 24.56 -10.68 -1.81
CA ALA A 476 23.51 -10.44 -2.81
C ALA A 476 23.29 -11.68 -3.71
N ILE A 477 24.36 -12.25 -4.29
CA ILE A 477 24.28 -13.45 -5.13
C ILE A 477 23.67 -14.63 -4.35
N LYS A 478 24.07 -14.84 -3.09
CA LYS A 478 23.52 -15.88 -2.22
C LYS A 478 22.02 -15.67 -1.95
N SER A 479 21.60 -14.45 -1.59
CA SER A 479 20.19 -14.15 -1.30
C SER A 479 19.31 -14.17 -2.55
N TYR A 480 19.79 -13.76 -3.73
CA TYR A 480 19.06 -13.95 -4.99
C TYR A 480 18.89 -15.43 -5.34
N ARG A 481 19.94 -16.25 -5.20
CA ARG A 481 19.85 -17.72 -5.39
C ARG A 481 18.86 -18.36 -4.41
N GLN A 482 18.78 -17.87 -3.16
CA GLN A 482 17.77 -18.32 -2.20
C GLN A 482 16.34 -17.89 -2.58
N ALA A 483 16.14 -16.66 -3.07
CA ALA A 483 14.85 -16.19 -3.55
C ALA A 483 14.34 -17.06 -4.72
N LEU A 484 15.21 -17.39 -5.68
CA LEU A 484 14.89 -18.25 -6.83
C LEU A 484 14.69 -19.71 -6.45
N HIS A 485 15.35 -20.21 -5.41
CA HIS A 485 15.08 -21.54 -4.85
C HIS A 485 13.68 -21.63 -4.22
N LEU A 486 13.22 -20.56 -3.57
CA LEU A 486 11.88 -20.45 -2.99
C LEU A 486 10.78 -20.17 -4.05
N ARG A 487 11.12 -19.46 -5.12
CA ARG A 487 10.23 -19.16 -6.25
C ARG A 487 11.02 -19.11 -7.57
N PRO A 488 11.02 -20.19 -8.38
CA PRO A 488 11.77 -20.21 -9.64
C PRO A 488 11.26 -19.21 -10.69
N ASP A 489 9.94 -19.05 -10.84
CA ASP A 489 9.35 -18.00 -11.70
C ASP A 489 9.28 -16.67 -10.93
N PHE A 490 10.42 -15.98 -10.85
CA PHE A 490 10.54 -14.67 -10.20
C PHE A 490 11.40 -13.71 -11.04
N PRO A 491 10.81 -13.07 -12.08
CA PRO A 491 11.50 -12.18 -13.03
C PRO A 491 12.45 -11.16 -12.41
N GLU A 492 12.06 -10.50 -11.32
CA GLU A 492 12.87 -9.49 -10.64
C GLU A 492 14.14 -10.09 -10.04
N ALA A 493 14.06 -11.31 -9.49
CA ALA A 493 15.21 -12.00 -8.92
C ALA A 493 16.13 -12.55 -10.01
N THR A 494 15.60 -13.13 -11.09
CA THR A 494 16.40 -13.63 -12.23
C THR A 494 17.16 -12.48 -12.91
N CYS A 495 16.46 -11.40 -13.26
CA CYS A 495 17.04 -10.25 -13.96
C CYS A 495 18.10 -9.51 -13.13
N ASN A 496 17.88 -9.35 -11.82
CA ASN A 496 18.88 -8.75 -10.94
C ASN A 496 20.04 -9.70 -10.59
N LEU A 497 19.81 -11.02 -10.53
CA LEU A 497 20.89 -11.99 -10.37
C LEU A 497 21.84 -11.95 -11.58
N LEU A 498 21.30 -12.01 -12.80
CA LEU A 498 22.11 -11.91 -14.03
C LEU A 498 22.97 -10.63 -14.04
N HIS A 499 22.37 -9.48 -13.76
CA HIS A 499 23.11 -8.22 -13.65
C HIS A 499 24.21 -8.29 -12.57
N THR A 500 23.92 -8.89 -11.41
CA THR A 500 24.87 -9.00 -10.30
C THR A 500 26.03 -9.93 -10.62
N LEU A 501 25.77 -11.04 -11.34
CA LEU A 501 26.79 -11.98 -11.83
C LEU A 501 27.67 -11.33 -12.91
N GLN A 502 27.08 -10.58 -13.84
CA GLN A 502 27.80 -9.80 -14.86
C GLN A 502 28.73 -8.76 -14.22
N CYS A 503 28.27 -8.06 -13.16
CA CYS A 503 29.10 -7.11 -12.42
C CYS A 503 30.32 -7.73 -11.72
N VAL A 504 30.33 -9.04 -11.42
CA VAL A 504 31.51 -9.73 -10.85
C VAL A 504 32.23 -10.64 -11.85
N CYS A 505 31.90 -10.58 -13.14
CA CYS A 505 32.44 -11.48 -14.17
C CYS A 505 32.24 -12.98 -13.85
N SER A 506 31.09 -13.33 -13.26
CA SER A 506 30.70 -14.72 -13.02
C SER A 506 29.93 -15.24 -14.24
N TRP A 507 30.64 -15.80 -15.22
CA TRP A 507 30.10 -16.17 -16.52
C TRP A 507 29.59 -17.63 -16.65
N GLU A 508 29.43 -18.34 -15.53
CA GLU A 508 28.74 -19.65 -15.46
C GLU A 508 27.32 -19.53 -16.03
N ASP A 509 26.90 -20.45 -16.91
CA ASP A 509 25.58 -20.48 -17.57
C ASP A 509 25.16 -19.15 -18.29
N ARG A 510 26.10 -18.22 -18.54
CA ARG A 510 25.85 -16.84 -19.02
C ARG A 510 24.81 -16.77 -20.15
N ASP A 511 25.02 -17.52 -21.23
CA ASP A 511 24.24 -17.36 -22.45
C ASP A 511 22.82 -17.93 -22.30
N LYS A 512 22.68 -18.99 -21.48
CA LYS A 512 21.38 -19.51 -21.04
C LYS A 512 20.64 -18.50 -20.17
N MET A 513 21.32 -17.85 -19.22
CA MET A 513 20.72 -16.81 -18.39
C MET A 513 20.31 -15.57 -19.21
N PHE A 514 21.09 -15.17 -20.22
CA PHE A 514 20.70 -14.09 -21.14
C PHE A 514 19.48 -14.47 -21.98
N ALA A 515 19.41 -15.70 -22.52
CA ALA A 515 18.24 -16.19 -23.25
C ALA A 515 16.98 -16.26 -22.37
N GLU A 516 17.11 -16.69 -21.11
CA GLU A 516 16.02 -16.69 -20.12
C GLU A 516 15.53 -15.27 -19.83
N VAL A 517 16.44 -14.34 -19.55
CA VAL A 517 16.11 -12.92 -19.29
C VAL A 517 15.53 -12.24 -20.53
N GLU A 518 15.99 -12.55 -21.74
CA GLU A 518 15.36 -12.05 -22.97
C GLU A 518 13.92 -12.57 -23.12
N GLY A 519 13.69 -13.85 -22.84
CA GLY A 519 12.34 -14.44 -22.81
C GLY A 519 11.42 -13.78 -21.77
N ILE A 520 11.95 -13.45 -20.59
CA ILE A 520 11.25 -12.69 -19.55
C ILE A 520 10.89 -11.29 -20.05
N ILE A 521 11.85 -10.52 -20.59
CA ILE A 521 11.63 -9.17 -21.13
C ILE A 521 10.54 -9.21 -22.21
N ARG A 522 10.66 -10.09 -23.20
CA ARG A 522 9.70 -10.18 -24.32
C ARG A 522 8.28 -10.51 -23.83
N ARG A 523 8.15 -11.42 -22.83
CA ARG A 523 6.87 -11.76 -22.18
C ARG A 523 6.27 -10.56 -21.43
N GLN A 524 7.08 -9.83 -20.66
CA GLN A 524 6.62 -8.65 -19.92
C GLN A 524 6.17 -7.53 -20.86
N ILE A 525 6.94 -7.26 -21.93
CA ILE A 525 6.60 -6.26 -22.95
C ILE A 525 5.26 -6.60 -23.64
N SER A 526 5.03 -7.87 -24.01
CA SER A 526 3.77 -8.29 -24.65
C SER A 526 2.57 -8.24 -23.69
N MET A 527 2.77 -8.57 -22.41
CA MET A 527 1.76 -8.40 -21.35
C MET A 527 1.55 -6.94 -20.92
N SER A 528 2.32 -6.00 -21.49
CA SER A 528 2.38 -4.58 -21.09
C SER A 528 2.71 -4.33 -19.61
N ILE A 529 3.46 -5.24 -19.02
CA ILE A 529 4.10 -5.10 -17.71
C ILE A 529 5.41 -4.31 -17.89
N LEU A 530 5.81 -3.54 -16.88
CA LEU A 530 7.12 -2.87 -16.85
C LEU A 530 8.24 -3.94 -16.76
N PRO A 531 9.20 -3.99 -17.70
CA PRO A 531 10.23 -5.03 -17.70
C PRO A 531 11.12 -4.99 -16.44
N SER A 532 11.47 -6.14 -15.87
CA SER A 532 12.35 -6.20 -14.69
C SER A 532 13.82 -5.85 -15.01
N VAL A 533 14.18 -5.69 -16.29
CA VAL A 533 15.47 -5.16 -16.74
C VAL A 533 15.33 -3.66 -17.02
N GLN A 534 16.05 -2.86 -16.25
CA GLN A 534 16.11 -1.41 -16.44
C GLN A 534 16.83 -1.04 -17.76
N PRO A 535 16.46 0.08 -18.41
CA PRO A 535 17.11 0.53 -19.64
C PRO A 535 18.63 0.67 -19.52
N PHE A 536 19.15 1.09 -18.35
CA PHE A 536 20.59 1.20 -18.09
C PHE A 536 21.33 -0.15 -18.10
N HIS A 537 20.68 -1.23 -17.63
CA HIS A 537 21.26 -2.57 -17.70
C HIS A 537 21.32 -3.07 -19.15
N ALA A 538 20.26 -2.82 -19.93
CA ALA A 538 20.16 -3.20 -21.34
C ALA A 538 21.30 -2.62 -22.22
N ILE A 539 21.88 -1.47 -21.82
CA ILE A 539 23.03 -0.87 -22.51
C ILE A 539 24.20 -1.87 -22.63
N ALA A 540 24.55 -2.55 -21.54
CA ALA A 540 25.69 -3.47 -21.48
C ALA A 540 25.34 -4.92 -21.88
N TYR A 541 24.07 -5.22 -22.14
CA TYR A 541 23.61 -6.57 -22.47
C TYR A 541 23.79 -6.88 -23.96
N PRO A 542 24.11 -8.13 -24.36
CA PRO A 542 24.23 -8.55 -25.76
C PRO A 542 22.85 -8.79 -26.41
N ILE A 543 21.91 -7.88 -26.21
CA ILE A 543 20.54 -7.95 -26.76
C ILE A 543 20.37 -7.03 -27.97
N ASP A 544 19.38 -7.37 -28.79
CA ASP A 544 18.91 -6.60 -29.94
C ASP A 544 18.61 -5.10 -29.58
N PRO A 545 19.07 -4.14 -30.41
CA PRO A 545 18.83 -2.71 -30.17
C PRO A 545 17.34 -2.29 -30.15
N MET A 546 16.47 -2.94 -30.92
CA MET A 546 15.03 -2.64 -30.91
C MET A 546 14.37 -3.10 -29.60
N LEU A 547 14.78 -4.25 -29.06
CA LEU A 547 14.36 -4.69 -27.72
C LEU A 547 14.81 -3.71 -26.63
N ALA A 548 16.01 -3.14 -26.73
CA ALA A 548 16.46 -2.09 -25.82
C ALA A 548 15.60 -0.81 -25.91
N LEU A 549 15.20 -0.39 -27.12
CA LEU A 549 14.25 0.69 -27.34
C LEU A 549 12.86 0.38 -26.74
N ASP A 550 12.37 -0.85 -26.86
CA ASP A 550 11.07 -1.25 -26.32
C ASP A 550 11.06 -1.34 -24.79
N ILE A 551 12.19 -1.71 -24.15
CA ILE A 551 12.37 -1.56 -22.70
C ILE A 551 12.24 -0.07 -22.32
N SER A 552 13.00 0.82 -22.98
CA SER A 552 12.91 2.28 -22.75
C SER A 552 11.48 2.83 -22.95
N ARG A 553 10.75 2.38 -23.98
CA ARG A 553 9.35 2.77 -24.24
C ARG A 553 8.41 2.37 -23.10
N LYS A 554 8.53 1.17 -22.54
CA LYS A 554 7.71 0.76 -21.38
C LYS A 554 8.03 1.57 -20.13
N TYR A 555 9.30 1.92 -19.91
CA TYR A 555 9.70 2.81 -18.81
C TYR A 555 9.15 4.24 -19.00
N ALA A 556 9.19 4.80 -20.22
CA ALA A 556 8.62 6.10 -20.52
C ALA A 556 7.09 6.14 -20.30
N ALA A 557 6.37 5.11 -20.78
CA ALA A 557 4.93 4.98 -20.57
C ALA A 557 4.57 4.88 -19.07
N HIS A 558 5.40 4.18 -18.28
CA HIS A 558 5.24 4.13 -16.82
C HIS A 558 5.48 5.50 -16.16
N CYS A 559 6.45 6.30 -16.64
CA CYS A 559 6.63 7.69 -16.19
C CYS A 559 5.41 8.58 -16.54
N SER A 560 4.77 8.38 -17.70
CA SER A 560 3.49 9.05 -18.03
C SER A 560 2.33 8.63 -17.12
N ILE A 561 2.28 7.37 -16.68
CA ILE A 561 1.30 6.87 -15.69
C ILE A 561 1.56 7.45 -14.29
N ILE A 562 2.82 7.73 -13.93
CA ILE A 562 3.14 8.46 -12.69
C ILE A 562 2.73 9.94 -12.83
N ALA A 563 3.08 10.58 -13.95
CA ALA A 563 2.75 11.97 -14.24
C ALA A 563 1.24 12.27 -14.13
N SER A 564 0.39 11.42 -14.72
CA SER A 564 -1.06 11.64 -14.71
C SER A 564 -1.70 11.57 -13.31
N ARG A 565 -1.07 10.89 -12.34
CA ARG A 565 -1.55 10.83 -10.94
C ARG A 565 -1.45 12.17 -10.21
N PHE A 566 -0.61 13.10 -10.67
CA PHE A 566 -0.56 14.47 -10.12
C PHE A 566 -1.73 15.35 -10.58
N GLY A 567 -2.52 14.91 -11.58
CA GLY A 567 -3.76 15.58 -11.99
C GLY A 567 -3.58 17.01 -12.55
N LEU A 568 -2.39 17.36 -13.03
CA LEU A 568 -2.13 18.69 -13.56
C LEU A 568 -2.83 18.92 -14.92
N PRO A 569 -3.36 20.12 -15.20
CA PRO A 569 -3.74 20.51 -16.55
C PRO A 569 -2.50 20.68 -17.44
N PRO A 570 -2.64 20.65 -18.78
CA PRO A 570 -1.57 20.98 -19.70
C PRO A 570 -0.97 22.37 -19.40
N PHE A 571 0.37 22.46 -19.44
CA PHE A 571 1.07 23.71 -19.13
C PHE A 571 0.95 24.74 -20.25
N ASN A 572 0.84 26.02 -19.87
CA ASN A 572 0.94 27.15 -20.80
C ASN A 572 2.43 27.41 -21.10
N HIS A 573 2.89 26.94 -22.26
CA HIS A 573 4.26 27.16 -22.73
C HIS A 573 4.51 28.62 -23.16
N PRO A 574 5.77 29.09 -23.18
CA PRO A 574 6.13 30.39 -23.74
C PRO A 574 5.71 30.50 -25.23
N PRO A 575 5.31 31.69 -25.71
CA PRO A 575 4.86 31.84 -27.09
C PRO A 575 6.02 31.56 -28.07
N PRO A 576 5.76 30.87 -29.21
CA PRO A 576 6.80 30.37 -30.12
C PRO A 576 7.36 31.49 -31.01
N ILE A 577 7.98 32.51 -30.41
CA ILE A 577 8.52 33.70 -31.07
C ILE A 577 10.02 33.53 -31.31
N LEU A 578 10.46 33.79 -32.56
CA LEU A 578 11.88 33.82 -32.92
C LEU A 578 12.63 34.86 -32.08
N VAL A 579 13.75 34.46 -31.47
CA VAL A 579 14.69 35.38 -30.81
C VAL A 579 15.29 36.29 -31.88
N LYS A 580 14.89 37.58 -31.87
CA LYS A 580 15.37 38.60 -32.81
C LYS A 580 16.46 39.45 -32.18
N ARG A 581 17.44 39.85 -33.00
CA ARG A 581 18.52 40.80 -32.64
C ARG A 581 17.98 42.08 -31.99
N ASP A 582 16.86 42.58 -32.50
CA ASP A 582 16.20 43.83 -32.08
C ASP A 582 15.45 43.74 -30.73
N ARG A 583 15.49 42.60 -30.02
CA ARG A 583 14.77 42.37 -28.76
C ARG A 583 15.66 41.85 -27.64
N SER A 584 15.35 42.25 -26.41
CA SER A 584 16.07 41.82 -25.20
C SER A 584 15.84 40.33 -24.83
N GLU A 585 14.82 39.69 -25.41
CA GLU A 585 14.38 38.31 -25.12
C GLU A 585 15.48 37.26 -25.38
N ARG A 586 15.95 36.57 -24.33
CA ARG A 586 16.98 35.50 -24.36
C ARG A 586 16.33 34.12 -24.47
N LEU A 587 17.08 33.11 -24.94
CA LEU A 587 16.60 31.73 -24.96
C LEU A 587 16.86 31.03 -23.62
N ARG A 588 15.80 30.59 -22.93
CA ARG A 588 15.86 29.95 -21.61
C ARG A 588 16.07 28.44 -21.71
N ILE A 589 17.23 27.99 -21.21
CA ILE A 589 17.64 26.58 -21.18
C ILE A 589 17.63 26.09 -19.73
N GLY A 590 16.86 25.05 -19.45
CA GLY A 590 16.80 24.42 -18.13
C GLY A 590 17.50 23.06 -18.13
N TYR A 591 18.54 22.89 -17.33
CA TYR A 591 19.25 21.63 -17.15
C TYR A 591 18.77 20.92 -15.88
N VAL A 592 18.17 19.74 -16.01
CA VAL A 592 17.68 18.94 -14.87
C VAL A 592 18.64 17.78 -14.61
N SER A 593 19.15 17.66 -13.38
CA SER A 593 20.05 16.56 -13.01
C SER A 593 20.05 16.19 -11.53
N SER A 594 20.09 14.90 -11.22
CA SER A 594 20.54 14.36 -9.93
C SER A 594 22.05 14.41 -9.70
N ASP A 595 22.83 14.81 -10.70
CA ASP A 595 24.27 14.51 -10.75
C ASP A 595 25.15 15.76 -10.60
N PHE A 596 24.57 16.88 -10.14
CA PHE A 596 25.28 18.12 -9.77
C PHE A 596 26.01 17.94 -8.41
N GLY A 597 27.24 17.43 -8.46
CA GLY A 597 28.03 17.00 -7.30
C GLY A 597 29.24 16.19 -7.75
N ASN A 598 29.82 15.35 -6.89
CA ASN A 598 30.95 14.49 -7.25
C ASN A 598 30.54 13.26 -8.08
N HIS A 599 30.01 13.51 -9.28
CA HIS A 599 29.59 12.52 -10.26
C HIS A 599 30.28 12.76 -11.62
N PRO A 600 30.56 11.72 -12.44
CA PRO A 600 31.15 11.87 -13.76
C PRO A 600 30.50 12.90 -14.69
N LEU A 601 29.18 13.14 -14.58
CA LEU A 601 28.51 14.21 -15.32
C LEU A 601 29.12 15.59 -14.98
N SER A 602 29.19 15.94 -13.70
CA SER A 602 29.76 17.22 -13.25
C SER A 602 31.26 17.33 -13.50
N HIS A 603 31.99 16.20 -13.47
CA HIS A 603 33.42 16.17 -13.85
C HIS A 603 33.65 16.56 -15.33
N LEU A 604 32.63 16.38 -16.18
CA LEU A 604 32.70 16.62 -17.62
C LEU A 604 31.96 17.89 -18.06
N MET A 605 30.87 18.26 -17.37
CA MET A 605 30.04 19.42 -17.72
C MET A 605 30.33 20.67 -16.89
N GLY A 606 31.26 20.63 -15.92
CA GLY A 606 31.51 21.69 -14.94
C GLY A 606 31.37 23.13 -15.47
N SER A 607 32.19 23.52 -16.44
CA SER A 607 32.12 24.88 -17.03
C SER A 607 30.94 25.12 -17.99
N VAL A 608 30.26 24.10 -18.51
CA VAL A 608 29.27 24.23 -19.61
C VAL A 608 28.18 25.24 -19.25
N PHE A 609 27.69 25.15 -18.02
CA PHE A 609 26.60 25.98 -17.50
C PHE A 609 26.98 27.47 -17.38
N GLY A 610 28.26 27.78 -17.14
CA GLY A 610 28.78 29.15 -17.08
C GLY A 610 29.38 29.67 -18.39
N MET A 611 29.70 28.79 -19.34
CA MET A 611 30.29 29.12 -20.64
C MET A 611 29.30 29.58 -21.71
N HIS A 612 27.99 29.49 -21.44
CA HIS A 612 26.96 30.00 -22.33
C HIS A 612 27.06 31.52 -22.54
N ASN A 613 26.81 32.00 -23.76
CA ASN A 613 26.77 33.44 -24.01
C ASN A 613 25.54 34.05 -23.34
N ARG A 614 25.76 34.74 -22.21
CA ARG A 614 24.73 35.41 -21.42
C ARG A 614 23.98 36.51 -22.18
N GLU A 615 24.50 37.01 -23.31
CA GLU A 615 23.73 37.92 -24.17
C GLU A 615 22.59 37.21 -24.92
N ASN A 616 22.73 35.91 -25.20
CA ASN A 616 21.86 35.15 -26.09
C ASN A 616 21.03 34.08 -25.36
N VAL A 617 21.61 33.46 -24.34
CA VAL A 617 21.07 32.32 -23.59
C VAL A 617 20.98 32.66 -22.10
N GLU A 618 19.89 32.23 -21.45
CA GLU A 618 19.67 32.33 -20.01
C GLU A 618 19.62 30.91 -19.41
N VAL A 619 20.45 30.63 -18.40
CA VAL A 619 20.73 29.25 -17.96
C VAL A 619 20.17 28.96 -16.56
N PHE A 620 19.33 27.94 -16.49
CA PHE A 620 18.76 27.41 -15.24
C PHE A 620 19.28 25.98 -14.98
N CYS A 621 19.67 25.67 -13.75
CA CYS A 621 20.09 24.34 -13.32
C CYS A 621 19.21 23.86 -12.15
N TYR A 622 18.47 22.77 -12.35
CA TYR A 622 17.56 22.18 -11.37
C TYR A 622 18.17 20.91 -10.78
N ALA A 623 18.63 20.99 -9.53
CA ALA A 623 19.28 19.87 -8.85
C ALA A 623 18.26 18.95 -8.18
N LEU A 624 18.13 17.72 -8.69
CA LEU A 624 17.30 16.67 -8.09
C LEU A 624 17.94 16.03 -6.85
N SER A 625 19.23 16.30 -6.61
CA SER A 625 20.00 15.82 -5.45
C SER A 625 20.39 16.96 -4.50
N PRO A 626 20.41 16.73 -3.17
CA PRO A 626 20.88 17.72 -2.20
C PRO A 626 22.33 18.13 -2.46
N ASN A 627 22.74 19.28 -1.92
CA ASN A 627 24.13 19.71 -1.97
C ASN A 627 25.04 18.73 -1.20
N ASP A 628 25.98 18.10 -1.91
CA ASP A 628 26.94 17.12 -1.36
C ASP A 628 28.18 17.78 -0.71
N GLY A 629 28.24 19.11 -0.69
CA GLY A 629 29.34 19.90 -0.15
C GLY A 629 30.59 19.94 -1.01
N THR A 630 30.61 19.29 -2.17
CA THR A 630 31.84 19.13 -2.98
C THR A 630 32.13 20.33 -3.87
N GLU A 631 33.40 20.48 -4.27
CA GLU A 631 33.83 21.57 -5.16
C GLU A 631 33.03 21.62 -6.48
N TRP A 632 32.56 20.46 -6.98
CA TRP A 632 31.78 20.37 -8.20
C TRP A 632 30.41 21.03 -8.06
N ARG A 633 29.68 20.75 -6.98
CA ARG A 633 28.38 21.36 -6.67
C ARG A 633 28.53 22.86 -6.40
N GLN A 634 29.51 23.25 -5.58
CA GLN A 634 29.80 24.65 -5.29
C GLN A 634 30.12 25.45 -6.56
N ARG A 635 30.97 24.89 -7.43
CA ARG A 635 31.38 25.53 -8.68
C ARG A 635 30.21 25.72 -9.65
N ILE A 636 29.47 24.66 -9.95
CA ILE A 636 28.30 24.74 -10.87
C ILE A 636 27.27 25.74 -10.33
N GLN A 637 27.02 25.76 -9.02
CA GLN A 637 26.13 26.73 -8.37
C GLN A 637 26.63 28.18 -8.44
N SER A 638 27.94 28.42 -8.62
CA SER A 638 28.54 29.75 -8.78
C SER A 638 28.71 30.22 -10.23
N GLU A 639 28.80 29.28 -11.18
CA GLU A 639 29.04 29.58 -12.60
C GLU A 639 27.75 29.62 -13.44
N ALA A 640 26.76 28.78 -13.11
CA ALA A 640 25.41 28.88 -13.66
C ALA A 640 24.76 30.21 -13.27
N GLU A 641 23.86 30.71 -14.12
CA GLU A 641 23.16 31.98 -13.87
C GLU A 641 22.05 31.83 -12.83
N HIS A 642 21.21 30.80 -12.97
CA HIS A 642 20.24 30.38 -11.97
C HIS A 642 20.50 28.93 -11.57
N PHE A 643 20.66 28.65 -10.28
CA PHE A 643 20.82 27.30 -9.74
C PHE A 643 19.82 27.07 -8.60
N VAL A 644 18.95 26.07 -8.76
CA VAL A 644 17.86 25.77 -7.83
C VAL A 644 18.02 24.35 -7.28
N ASP A 645 18.11 24.22 -5.96
CA ASP A 645 18.00 22.94 -5.28
C ASP A 645 16.52 22.56 -5.17
N VAL A 646 16.11 21.53 -5.91
CA VAL A 646 14.73 21.02 -5.95
C VAL A 646 14.62 19.61 -5.37
N SER A 647 15.66 19.12 -4.70
CA SER A 647 15.76 17.75 -4.20
C SER A 647 14.68 17.40 -3.17
N ALA A 648 14.22 18.37 -2.39
CA ALA A 648 13.14 18.24 -1.41
C ALA A 648 11.71 18.44 -1.99
N MET A 649 11.57 18.76 -3.28
CA MET A 649 10.27 19.04 -3.91
C MET A 649 9.63 17.79 -4.55
N SER A 650 8.29 17.72 -4.58
CA SER A 650 7.55 16.73 -5.36
C SER A 650 7.61 17.03 -6.86
N SER A 651 7.44 16.02 -7.71
CA SER A 651 7.75 16.16 -9.14
C SER A 651 6.83 17.14 -9.87
N ASP A 652 5.60 17.30 -9.38
CA ASP A 652 4.63 18.28 -9.87
C ASP A 652 5.02 19.73 -9.50
N MET A 653 5.61 19.95 -8.32
CA MET A 653 6.15 21.26 -7.92
C MET A 653 7.32 21.65 -8.82
N ILE A 654 8.19 20.71 -9.15
CA ILE A 654 9.34 20.95 -10.05
C ILE A 654 8.85 21.28 -11.47
N ALA A 655 7.85 20.54 -11.98
CA ALA A 655 7.25 20.84 -13.28
C ALA A 655 6.58 22.23 -13.32
N LYS A 656 5.85 22.62 -12.25
CA LYS A 656 5.27 23.96 -12.10
C LYS A 656 6.35 25.04 -12.14
N LEU A 657 7.40 24.90 -11.32
CA LEU A 657 8.52 25.85 -11.27
C LEU A 657 9.19 26.02 -12.65
N ILE A 658 9.50 24.92 -13.35
CA ILE A 658 10.09 24.95 -14.70
C ILE A 658 9.19 25.71 -15.69
N ASN A 659 7.86 25.56 -15.59
CA ASN A 659 6.95 26.33 -16.42
C ASN A 659 6.83 27.80 -15.98
N GLU A 660 6.86 28.09 -14.68
CA GLU A 660 6.85 29.45 -14.12
C GLU A 660 8.10 30.24 -14.53
N ASP A 661 9.27 29.61 -14.52
CA ASP A 661 10.55 30.11 -15.05
C ASP A 661 10.52 30.33 -16.59
N LYS A 662 9.48 29.86 -17.28
CA LYS A 662 9.31 29.96 -18.75
C LYS A 662 10.48 29.35 -19.53
N ILE A 663 10.96 28.18 -19.09
CA ILE A 663 11.95 27.40 -19.83
C ILE A 663 11.41 27.03 -21.22
N GLN A 664 12.22 27.29 -22.25
CA GLN A 664 11.88 27.04 -23.65
C GLN A 664 12.46 25.71 -24.14
N ILE A 665 13.64 25.32 -23.64
CA ILE A 665 14.25 24.01 -23.91
C ILE A 665 14.69 23.38 -22.58
N LEU A 666 14.14 22.22 -22.25
CA LEU A 666 14.44 21.48 -21.02
C LEU A 666 15.31 20.26 -21.31
N ILE A 667 16.46 20.18 -20.65
CA ILE A 667 17.51 19.19 -20.90
C ILE A 667 17.51 18.14 -19.78
N ASN A 668 17.27 16.89 -20.15
CA ASN A 668 17.38 15.73 -19.29
C ASN A 668 18.84 15.25 -19.27
N LEU A 669 19.54 15.49 -18.17
CA LEU A 669 20.92 15.06 -17.97
C LEU A 669 21.05 13.75 -17.17
N ASN A 670 19.98 12.96 -17.07
CA ASN A 670 20.00 11.66 -16.37
C ASN A 670 19.52 10.48 -17.23
N GLY A 671 18.43 10.63 -18.00
CA GLY A 671 17.74 9.51 -18.63
C GLY A 671 17.34 8.45 -17.59
N TYR A 672 17.74 7.18 -17.75
CA TYR A 672 17.37 6.11 -16.81
C TYR A 672 18.48 5.72 -15.83
N THR A 673 19.10 6.71 -15.18
CA THR A 673 20.10 6.51 -14.10
C THR A 673 19.49 6.66 -12.70
N LYS A 674 20.29 6.37 -11.66
CA LYS A 674 19.90 6.54 -10.25
C LYS A 674 19.65 8.01 -9.94
N GLY A 675 18.46 8.33 -9.41
CA GLY A 675 18.06 9.70 -9.06
C GLY A 675 17.28 10.44 -10.16
N ALA A 676 17.15 9.85 -11.35
CA ALA A 676 16.35 10.41 -12.43
C ALA A 676 14.85 10.48 -12.08
N ARG A 677 14.21 11.59 -12.47
CA ARG A 677 12.77 11.89 -12.22
C ARG A 677 12.06 12.20 -13.53
N ASN A 678 12.02 11.20 -14.42
CA ASN A 678 11.54 11.35 -15.80
C ASN A 678 10.04 11.67 -15.91
N GLU A 679 9.27 11.49 -14.84
CA GLU A 679 7.88 11.94 -14.73
C GLU A 679 7.75 13.48 -14.78
N ILE A 680 8.80 14.24 -14.42
CA ILE A 680 8.85 15.70 -14.61
C ILE A 680 8.73 16.03 -16.11
N PHE A 681 9.52 15.34 -16.94
CA PHE A 681 9.48 15.48 -18.39
C PHE A 681 8.19 14.91 -18.99
N ALA A 682 7.62 13.85 -18.40
CA ALA A 682 6.34 13.30 -18.85
C ALA A 682 5.14 14.24 -18.56
N MET A 683 5.29 15.24 -17.69
CA MET A 683 4.32 16.34 -17.51
C MET A 683 4.51 17.51 -18.49
N GLN A 684 5.56 17.49 -19.32
CA GLN A 684 5.84 18.46 -20.39
C GLN A 684 5.74 19.95 -19.96
N PRO A 685 6.48 20.42 -18.94
CA PRO A 685 6.44 21.82 -18.49
C PRO A 685 7.07 22.83 -19.48
N ALA A 686 7.91 22.34 -20.41
CA ALA A 686 8.55 23.13 -21.46
C ALA A 686 8.14 22.62 -22.88
N PRO A 687 8.14 23.50 -23.91
CA PRO A 687 7.70 23.17 -25.27
C PRO A 687 8.69 22.34 -26.10
N ILE A 688 9.96 22.25 -25.68
CA ILE A 688 10.98 21.40 -26.28
C ILE A 688 11.73 20.68 -25.16
N GLN A 689 11.87 19.36 -25.26
CA GLN A 689 12.58 18.56 -24.27
C GLN A 689 13.65 17.68 -24.94
N VAL A 690 14.84 17.60 -24.32
CA VAL A 690 16.04 17.07 -24.96
C VAL A 690 16.75 16.08 -24.03
N SER A 691 17.08 14.89 -24.53
CA SER A 691 17.99 13.96 -23.86
C SER A 691 19.44 14.33 -24.17
N TYR A 692 20.30 14.41 -23.14
CA TYR A 692 21.74 14.60 -23.34
C TYR A 692 22.58 13.93 -22.25
N MET A 693 23.66 13.28 -22.69
CA MET A 693 24.84 12.83 -21.91
C MET A 693 24.65 11.80 -20.79
N GLY A 694 23.76 12.01 -19.82
CA GLY A 694 23.64 11.17 -18.62
C GLY A 694 23.28 9.71 -18.90
N PHE A 695 22.61 9.46 -20.03
CA PHE A 695 22.20 8.13 -20.47
C PHE A 695 22.66 7.87 -21.92
N PRO A 696 23.60 6.94 -22.17
CA PRO A 696 24.11 6.67 -23.51
C PRO A 696 23.19 5.71 -24.30
N GLY A 697 21.95 6.14 -24.52
CA GLY A 697 20.93 5.43 -25.29
C GLY A 697 19.63 6.24 -25.45
N THR A 698 18.62 5.60 -26.05
CA THR A 698 17.25 6.15 -26.22
C THR A 698 16.46 6.18 -24.91
N THR A 699 15.78 7.30 -24.64
CA THR A 699 14.77 7.41 -23.58
C THR A 699 13.49 6.65 -23.93
N GLY A 700 13.26 6.32 -25.20
CA GLY A 700 12.03 5.67 -25.68
C GLY A 700 10.76 6.50 -25.48
N ALA A 701 10.88 7.74 -25.04
CA ALA A 701 9.79 8.62 -24.67
C ALA A 701 9.25 9.38 -25.88
N THR A 702 7.91 9.51 -25.95
CA THR A 702 7.22 10.38 -26.91
C THR A 702 7.22 11.85 -26.49
N TYR A 703 7.60 12.13 -25.24
CA TYR A 703 7.70 13.47 -24.66
C TYR A 703 9.13 14.03 -24.65
N ILE A 704 10.10 13.35 -25.25
CA ILE A 704 11.46 13.87 -25.48
C ILE A 704 11.67 14.02 -26.98
N ASP A 705 11.81 15.26 -27.46
CA ASP A 705 11.84 15.60 -28.88
C ASP A 705 13.17 15.26 -29.54
N TYR A 706 14.28 15.52 -28.85
CA TYR A 706 15.64 15.46 -29.41
C TYR A 706 16.63 14.68 -28.53
N LEU A 707 17.62 14.07 -29.17
CA LEU A 707 18.79 13.47 -28.52
C LEU A 707 20.05 14.12 -29.08
N VAL A 708 20.81 14.81 -28.23
CA VAL A 708 22.10 15.40 -28.62
C VAL A 708 23.15 14.29 -28.67
N THR A 709 23.67 14.05 -29.88
CA THR A 709 24.58 12.95 -30.22
C THR A 709 25.50 13.41 -31.38
N ASP A 710 26.15 12.49 -32.10
CA ASP A 710 26.94 12.80 -33.29
C ASP A 710 26.80 11.72 -34.37
N GLU A 711 27.28 12.02 -35.57
CA GLU A 711 27.18 11.14 -36.75
C GLU A 711 27.91 9.80 -36.55
N PHE A 712 28.97 9.74 -35.76
CA PHE A 712 29.70 8.50 -35.54
C PHE A 712 28.99 7.62 -34.51
N VAL A 713 28.50 8.22 -33.42
CA VAL A 713 27.80 7.51 -32.33
C VAL A 713 26.41 7.06 -32.75
N SER A 714 25.66 7.93 -33.43
CA SER A 714 24.28 7.67 -33.86
C SER A 714 24.08 8.09 -35.33
N PRO A 715 24.72 7.42 -36.31
CA PRO A 715 24.54 7.73 -37.73
C PRO A 715 23.07 7.58 -38.14
N ILE A 716 22.60 8.39 -39.10
CA ILE A 716 21.18 8.42 -39.50
C ILE A 716 20.62 7.05 -39.89
N ARG A 717 21.44 6.12 -40.39
CA ARG A 717 21.04 4.72 -40.69
C ARG A 717 20.51 3.95 -39.47
N TYR A 718 20.95 4.29 -38.26
CA TYR A 718 20.48 3.72 -37.01
C TYR A 718 19.43 4.59 -36.31
N SER A 719 18.88 5.63 -36.96
CA SER A 719 17.81 6.47 -36.38
C SER A 719 16.58 5.68 -35.89
N HIS A 720 16.33 4.49 -36.45
CA HIS A 720 15.20 3.62 -36.09
C HIS A 720 15.30 3.01 -34.67
N ILE A 721 16.48 2.97 -34.04
CA ILE A 721 16.66 2.48 -32.66
C ILE A 721 16.50 3.57 -31.58
N TYR A 722 16.06 4.77 -31.97
CA TYR A 722 15.82 5.91 -31.08
C TYR A 722 14.36 6.39 -31.22
N SER A 723 13.77 6.96 -30.16
CA SER A 723 12.47 7.65 -30.27
C SER A 723 12.66 9.12 -30.64
N GLU A 724 13.74 9.70 -30.15
CA GLU A 724 14.09 11.10 -30.29
C GLU A 724 14.67 11.45 -31.67
N LYS A 725 14.63 12.73 -32.01
CA LYS A 725 15.32 13.25 -33.20
C LYS A 725 16.79 13.51 -32.88
N LEU A 726 17.64 12.68 -33.49
CA LEU A 726 19.09 12.82 -33.44
C LEU A 726 19.52 14.21 -33.89
N VAL A 727 20.23 14.92 -33.01
CA VAL A 727 20.91 16.19 -33.30
C VAL A 727 22.40 15.93 -33.26
N HIS A 728 23.05 16.05 -34.42
CA HIS A 728 24.47 15.76 -34.55
C HIS A 728 25.33 16.99 -34.27
N MET A 729 26.15 16.90 -33.22
CA MET A 729 27.25 17.82 -32.96
C MET A 729 28.35 17.65 -34.02
N PRO A 730 29.15 18.69 -34.34
CA PRO A 730 30.01 18.64 -35.54
C PRO A 730 31.19 17.68 -35.46
N HIS A 731 31.71 17.40 -34.25
CA HIS A 731 32.94 16.61 -34.03
C HIS A 731 32.70 15.40 -33.11
N CYS A 732 32.20 15.66 -31.90
CA CYS A 732 31.80 14.65 -30.91
C CYS A 732 30.69 15.24 -30.04
N TYR A 733 29.75 14.40 -29.63
CA TYR A 733 28.69 14.81 -28.71
C TYR A 733 29.16 14.96 -27.25
N PHE A 734 30.25 14.29 -26.88
CA PHE A 734 30.66 14.08 -25.51
C PHE A 734 31.58 15.21 -25.01
N VAL A 735 31.01 16.19 -24.32
CA VAL A 735 31.77 17.30 -23.70
C VAL A 735 32.65 16.82 -22.54
N ASN A 736 33.69 17.60 -22.20
CA ASN A 736 34.47 17.48 -20.97
C ASN A 736 35.03 18.85 -20.54
N ASP A 737 35.58 18.88 -19.32
CA ASP A 737 36.02 20.10 -18.63
C ASP A 737 37.52 20.12 -18.30
N TYR A 738 38.30 19.23 -18.95
CA TYR A 738 39.63 18.87 -18.44
C TYR A 738 40.70 19.93 -18.73
N LYS A 739 40.51 20.72 -19.79
CA LYS A 739 41.37 21.88 -20.11
C LYS A 739 41.23 23.02 -19.10
N GLN A 740 40.12 23.05 -18.36
CA GLN A 740 39.78 24.04 -17.35
C GLN A 740 40.09 23.55 -15.93
N LYS A 741 39.72 22.30 -15.62
CA LYS A 741 39.75 21.76 -14.24
C LYS A 741 40.80 20.67 -14.00
N ASN A 742 41.41 20.10 -15.04
CA ASN A 742 42.43 19.03 -14.92
C ASN A 742 43.71 19.32 -15.72
N LEU A 743 44.04 20.59 -15.93
CA LEU A 743 45.30 20.99 -16.58
C LEU A 743 46.53 20.74 -15.69
N ASP A 744 46.34 20.75 -14.35
CA ASP A 744 47.34 20.39 -13.33
C ASP A 744 47.87 18.95 -13.49
N VAL A 745 47.03 18.04 -14.01
CA VAL A 745 47.38 16.64 -14.27
C VAL A 745 48.48 16.52 -15.33
N LEU A 746 48.73 17.58 -16.11
CA LEU A 746 49.79 17.63 -17.12
C LEU A 746 51.09 18.27 -16.60
N ASP A 747 51.15 18.65 -15.32
CA ASP A 747 52.35 19.27 -14.72
C ASP A 747 53.53 18.27 -14.64
N PRO A 748 54.66 18.53 -15.32
CA PRO A 748 55.80 17.62 -15.35
C PRO A 748 56.54 17.52 -14.01
N THR A 749 56.22 18.33 -13.00
CA THR A 749 56.79 18.21 -11.63
C THR A 749 56.09 17.13 -10.81
N CYS A 750 54.83 16.78 -11.12
CA CYS A 750 54.02 15.80 -10.39
C CYS A 750 54.08 14.39 -11.03
N GLN A 751 55.28 13.93 -11.41
CA GLN A 751 55.44 12.62 -12.04
C GLN A 751 55.41 11.46 -11.02
N HIS A 752 54.38 10.63 -11.13
CA HIS A 752 54.32 9.32 -10.49
C HIS A 752 55.16 8.30 -11.29
N LYS A 753 55.47 7.16 -10.68
CA LYS A 753 56.17 6.01 -11.28
C LYS A 753 55.29 4.76 -11.30
N ARG A 754 55.67 3.74 -12.07
CA ARG A 754 54.95 2.46 -12.10
C ARG A 754 55.08 1.74 -10.76
N SER A 755 56.23 1.86 -10.09
CA SER A 755 56.44 1.42 -8.70
C SER A 755 55.31 1.80 -7.74
N ASP A 756 54.75 3.01 -7.88
CA ASP A 756 53.83 3.62 -6.92
C ASP A 756 52.45 2.93 -6.90
N TYR A 757 52.15 2.17 -7.97
CA TYR A 757 50.93 1.38 -8.14
C TYR A 757 51.21 -0.12 -8.21
N GLY A 758 52.42 -0.57 -7.86
CA GLY A 758 52.85 -1.97 -7.95
C GLY A 758 53.00 -2.48 -9.39
N LEU A 759 53.20 -1.58 -10.36
CA LEU A 759 53.42 -1.95 -11.77
C LEU A 759 54.92 -2.18 -12.06
N PRO A 760 55.26 -3.14 -12.94
CA PRO A 760 56.62 -3.36 -13.39
C PRO A 760 57.09 -2.28 -14.40
N GLU A 761 58.30 -1.76 -14.21
CA GLU A 761 58.89 -0.72 -15.06
C GLU A 761 59.31 -1.27 -16.46
N ASP A 762 59.56 -2.57 -16.59
CA ASP A 762 60.17 -3.22 -17.77
C ASP A 762 59.17 -3.91 -18.72
N LYS A 763 57.97 -4.24 -18.24
CA LYS A 763 56.89 -4.87 -19.05
C LYS A 763 56.07 -3.82 -19.79
N PHE A 764 55.45 -4.22 -20.90
CA PHE A 764 54.44 -3.40 -21.58
C PHE A 764 53.12 -3.41 -20.80
N ILE A 765 52.50 -2.25 -20.56
CA ILE A 765 51.28 -2.13 -19.74
C ILE A 765 50.07 -1.81 -20.63
N PHE A 766 49.25 -2.83 -20.88
CA PHE A 766 47.88 -2.63 -21.33
C PHE A 766 47.02 -2.16 -20.14
N ALA A 767 46.02 -1.31 -20.37
CA ALA A 767 45.12 -0.85 -19.31
C ALA A 767 43.64 -0.89 -19.72
N CYS A 768 42.76 -1.20 -18.77
CA CYS A 768 41.33 -0.95 -18.89
C CYS A 768 40.73 -0.58 -17.53
N PHE A 769 40.44 0.71 -17.32
CA PHE A 769 39.86 1.22 -16.07
C PHE A 769 38.33 1.32 -16.10
N ASN A 770 37.68 0.61 -17.02
CA ASN A 770 36.22 0.44 -16.99
C ASN A 770 35.79 -0.42 -15.78
N GLN A 771 34.57 -0.20 -15.30
CA GLN A 771 33.96 -1.11 -14.33
C GLN A 771 33.72 -2.49 -14.95
N LEU A 772 33.87 -3.55 -14.14
CA LEU A 772 33.96 -4.92 -14.65
C LEU A 772 32.69 -5.42 -15.38
N TYR A 773 31.52 -4.83 -15.11
CA TYR A 773 30.27 -5.17 -15.82
C TYR A 773 30.31 -4.93 -17.34
N LYS A 774 31.27 -4.14 -17.83
CA LYS A 774 31.47 -3.85 -19.26
C LYS A 774 32.28 -4.93 -20.00
N MET A 775 32.84 -5.89 -19.27
CA MET A 775 33.64 -6.99 -19.79
C MET A 775 32.80 -8.26 -19.93
N ASP A 776 33.15 -9.11 -20.89
CA ASP A 776 32.49 -10.39 -21.10
C ASP A 776 33.51 -11.45 -21.58
N PRO A 777 33.10 -12.73 -21.75
CA PRO A 777 34.01 -13.79 -22.19
C PRO A 777 34.73 -13.50 -23.52
N GLU A 778 34.07 -12.94 -24.53
CA GLU A 778 34.71 -12.70 -25.84
C GLU A 778 35.79 -11.63 -25.70
N ILE A 779 35.45 -10.49 -25.10
CA ILE A 779 36.37 -9.36 -24.88
C ILE A 779 37.59 -9.82 -24.07
N PHE A 780 37.36 -10.53 -22.96
CA PHE A 780 38.43 -10.94 -22.05
C PHE A 780 39.29 -12.08 -22.64
N ASN A 781 38.72 -12.96 -23.47
CA ASN A 781 39.49 -13.95 -24.23
C ASN A 781 40.44 -13.28 -25.26
N THR A 782 39.97 -12.26 -25.99
CA THR A 782 40.83 -11.48 -26.87
C THR A 782 41.97 -10.79 -26.09
N TRP A 783 41.69 -10.23 -24.91
CA TRP A 783 42.75 -9.68 -24.05
C TRP A 783 43.74 -10.74 -23.55
N CYS A 784 43.26 -11.95 -23.21
CA CYS A 784 44.14 -13.08 -22.88
C CYS A 784 45.03 -13.47 -24.07
N ASN A 785 44.51 -13.43 -25.31
CA ASN A 785 45.30 -13.68 -26.51
C ASN A 785 46.36 -12.60 -26.76
N ILE A 786 46.04 -11.32 -26.56
CA ILE A 786 47.01 -10.21 -26.61
C ILE A 786 48.16 -10.46 -25.63
N LEU A 787 47.86 -10.82 -24.37
CA LEU A 787 48.87 -11.11 -23.35
C LEU A 787 49.75 -12.33 -23.68
N LYS A 788 49.18 -13.38 -24.30
CA LYS A 788 49.94 -14.55 -24.80
C LYS A 788 50.82 -14.19 -26.01
N ARG A 789 50.38 -13.28 -26.88
CA ARG A 789 51.12 -12.80 -28.06
C ARG A 789 52.18 -11.74 -27.72
N VAL A 790 52.10 -11.11 -26.54
CA VAL A 790 53.07 -10.13 -26.02
C VAL A 790 53.52 -10.57 -24.61
N PRO A 791 54.34 -11.62 -24.47
CA PRO A 791 54.61 -12.24 -23.17
C PRO A 791 55.28 -11.31 -22.15
N ASN A 792 56.07 -10.33 -22.60
CA ASN A 792 56.60 -9.28 -21.71
C ASN A 792 55.59 -8.11 -21.53
N SER A 793 54.37 -8.44 -21.12
CA SER A 793 53.31 -7.46 -20.85
C SER A 793 52.42 -7.83 -19.67
N ALA A 794 51.71 -6.85 -19.13
CA ALA A 794 50.64 -7.01 -18.16
C ALA A 794 49.42 -6.17 -18.56
N LEU A 795 48.24 -6.57 -18.08
CA LEU A 795 46.96 -5.89 -18.19
C LEU A 795 46.55 -5.33 -16.83
N TRP A 796 46.32 -4.03 -16.78
CA TRP A 796 46.01 -3.27 -15.58
C TRP A 796 44.53 -2.89 -15.53
N LEU A 797 43.81 -3.41 -14.52
CA LEU A 797 42.35 -3.36 -14.43
C LEU A 797 41.86 -2.61 -13.20
N LEU A 798 40.66 -2.03 -13.29
CA LEU A 798 39.99 -1.43 -12.14
C LEU A 798 39.37 -2.51 -11.22
N ARG A 799 39.70 -2.48 -9.94
CA ARG A 799 39.08 -3.30 -8.88
C ARG A 799 37.69 -2.75 -8.51
N PHE A 800 36.72 -2.85 -9.42
CA PHE A 800 35.35 -2.40 -9.13
C PHE A 800 34.26 -3.23 -9.84
N PRO A 801 33.49 -4.06 -9.10
CA PRO A 801 33.61 -4.41 -7.68
C PRO A 801 34.81 -5.34 -7.39
N ALA A 802 35.34 -5.31 -6.16
CA ALA A 802 36.49 -6.14 -5.77
C ALA A 802 36.24 -7.66 -5.89
N ALA A 803 34.99 -8.10 -5.74
CA ALA A 803 34.57 -9.49 -5.93
C ALA A 803 34.85 -10.06 -7.34
N GLY A 804 35.08 -9.21 -8.35
CA GLY A 804 35.46 -9.66 -9.70
C GLY A 804 36.95 -10.01 -9.88
N GLU A 805 37.86 -9.51 -9.03
CA GLU A 805 39.31 -9.71 -9.22
C GLU A 805 39.70 -11.19 -9.26
N MET A 806 39.30 -11.97 -8.25
CA MET A 806 39.67 -13.39 -8.18
C MET A 806 39.05 -14.23 -9.30
N ARG A 807 37.87 -13.85 -9.80
CA ARG A 807 37.22 -14.52 -10.93
C ARG A 807 37.99 -14.26 -12.23
N LEU A 808 38.29 -13.00 -12.54
CA LEU A 808 39.07 -12.64 -13.73
C LEU A 808 40.51 -13.18 -13.69
N ARG A 809 41.18 -13.18 -12.53
CA ARG A 809 42.49 -13.84 -12.36
C ARG A 809 42.42 -15.34 -12.67
N SER A 810 41.45 -16.04 -12.08
CA SER A 810 41.30 -17.50 -12.28
C SER A 810 40.94 -17.84 -13.73
N TYR A 811 40.08 -17.02 -14.36
CA TYR A 811 39.73 -17.17 -15.78
C TYR A 811 40.93 -16.92 -16.69
N ALA A 812 41.72 -15.86 -16.47
CA ALA A 812 42.92 -15.58 -17.26
C ALA A 812 43.93 -16.73 -17.21
N VAL A 813 44.15 -17.31 -16.02
CA VAL A 813 45.01 -18.49 -15.83
C VAL A 813 44.47 -19.70 -16.58
N ALA A 814 43.15 -19.95 -16.56
CA ALA A 814 42.51 -21.01 -17.35
C ALA A 814 42.65 -20.78 -18.87
N GLN A 815 42.77 -19.52 -19.33
CA GLN A 815 43.04 -19.16 -20.72
C GLN A 815 44.54 -19.14 -21.09
N GLY A 816 45.42 -19.56 -20.19
CA GLY A 816 46.87 -19.67 -20.42
C GLY A 816 47.67 -18.37 -20.23
N VAL A 817 47.16 -17.41 -19.45
CA VAL A 817 47.87 -16.17 -19.08
C VAL A 817 48.58 -16.37 -17.73
N HIS A 818 49.81 -15.86 -17.58
CA HIS A 818 50.51 -15.97 -16.29
C HIS A 818 49.88 -15.04 -15.22
N PRO A 819 49.77 -15.47 -13.94
CA PRO A 819 49.09 -14.68 -12.89
C PRO A 819 49.61 -13.25 -12.70
N GLU A 820 50.92 -13.04 -12.91
CA GLU A 820 51.59 -11.73 -12.85
C GLU A 820 51.18 -10.76 -13.96
N GLN A 821 50.65 -11.26 -15.08
CA GLN A 821 50.21 -10.41 -16.19
C GLN A 821 48.85 -9.77 -15.93
N ILE A 822 48.16 -10.09 -14.83
CA ILE A 822 46.91 -9.44 -14.43
C ILE A 822 47.18 -8.62 -13.16
N ILE A 823 47.03 -7.30 -13.26
CA ILE A 823 47.26 -6.37 -12.15
C ILE A 823 45.97 -5.57 -11.91
N PHE A 824 45.61 -5.35 -10.66
CA PHE A 824 44.41 -4.60 -10.28
C PHE A 824 44.78 -3.35 -9.47
N THR A 825 44.04 -2.27 -9.67
CA THR A 825 44.14 -1.03 -8.89
C THR A 825 42.76 -0.55 -8.45
N ASP A 826 42.69 0.07 -7.28
CA ASP A 826 41.46 0.55 -6.69
C ASP A 826 40.88 1.78 -7.42
N VAL A 827 39.68 2.19 -7.01
CA VAL A 827 39.08 3.47 -7.44
C VAL A 827 39.89 4.61 -6.83
N ALA A 828 40.36 5.53 -7.67
CA ALA A 828 41.13 6.70 -7.26
C ALA A 828 40.32 8.00 -7.45
N MET A 829 40.76 9.08 -6.80
CA MET A 829 40.22 10.42 -7.03
C MET A 829 40.43 10.86 -8.49
N LYS A 830 39.60 11.79 -8.99
CA LYS A 830 39.54 12.13 -10.42
C LYS A 830 40.89 12.55 -11.02
N HIS A 831 41.63 13.44 -10.35
CA HIS A 831 42.96 13.86 -10.79
C HIS A 831 43.94 12.67 -10.83
N GLU A 832 43.94 11.82 -9.80
CA GLU A 832 44.82 10.66 -9.68
C GLU A 832 44.52 9.57 -10.73
N HIS A 833 43.25 9.33 -11.01
CA HIS A 833 42.80 8.42 -12.06
C HIS A 833 43.34 8.84 -13.44
N ILE A 834 43.34 10.14 -13.74
CA ILE A 834 43.90 10.67 -14.99
C ILE A 834 45.43 10.62 -14.95
N ARG A 835 46.09 11.07 -13.85
CA ARG A 835 47.56 11.05 -13.69
C ARG A 835 48.13 9.65 -13.90
N ARG A 836 47.60 8.65 -13.17
CA ARG A 836 48.08 7.26 -13.25
C ARG A 836 47.88 6.63 -14.63
N SER A 837 46.90 7.12 -15.40
CA SER A 837 46.66 6.64 -16.77
C SER A 837 47.83 6.92 -17.72
N ALA A 838 48.67 7.92 -17.44
CA ALA A 838 49.87 8.21 -18.22
C ALA A 838 51.01 7.18 -18.06
N LEU A 839 50.88 6.23 -17.11
CA LEU A 839 51.88 5.18 -16.84
C LEU A 839 51.68 3.90 -17.68
N ALA A 840 50.49 3.73 -18.27
CA ALA A 840 50.20 2.64 -19.20
C ALA A 840 50.76 2.96 -20.61
N ASP A 841 50.90 1.93 -21.45
CA ASP A 841 51.38 2.06 -22.83
C ASP A 841 50.22 2.06 -23.84
N LEU A 842 49.16 1.26 -23.61
CA LEU A 842 47.98 1.21 -24.49
C LEU A 842 46.69 0.89 -23.71
N PHE A 843 45.61 1.64 -23.97
CA PHE A 843 44.29 1.33 -23.41
C PHE A 843 43.52 0.33 -24.29
N LEU A 844 42.92 -0.67 -23.67
CA LEU A 844 42.05 -1.65 -24.31
C LEU A 844 40.59 -1.33 -23.98
N ASP A 845 39.84 -0.79 -24.94
CA ASP A 845 38.43 -0.46 -24.74
C ASP A 845 37.54 -1.72 -24.74
N SER A 846 36.38 -1.67 -24.08
CA SER A 846 35.40 -2.75 -24.00
C SER A 846 34.24 -2.56 -25.01
N PRO A 847 34.21 -3.28 -26.16
CA PRO A 847 33.28 -2.99 -27.26
C PRO A 847 31.79 -3.05 -26.91
N LEU A 848 31.36 -3.94 -26.00
CA LEU A 848 29.96 -4.06 -25.59
C LEU A 848 29.43 -2.85 -24.79
N CYS A 849 30.32 -2.04 -24.21
CA CYS A 849 30.01 -0.76 -23.58
C CYS A 849 31.33 0.00 -23.36
N ASN A 850 31.62 1.01 -24.19
CA ASN A 850 32.96 1.62 -24.21
C ASN A 850 33.32 2.35 -22.91
N ALA A 851 34.59 2.69 -22.78
CA ALA A 851 35.09 3.80 -21.98
C ALA A 851 34.47 5.11 -22.47
N HIS A 852 33.56 5.69 -21.68
CA HIS A 852 32.93 7.00 -21.95
C HIS A 852 33.76 8.08 -21.27
N THR A 853 33.42 8.47 -20.03
CA THR A 853 34.26 9.32 -19.17
C THR A 853 35.70 8.83 -19.11
N THR A 854 35.90 7.52 -18.90
CA THR A 854 37.21 6.87 -18.85
C THR A 854 37.98 6.96 -20.18
N GLY A 855 37.27 7.02 -21.32
CA GLY A 855 37.90 7.19 -22.62
C GLY A 855 38.48 8.60 -22.76
N THR A 856 37.73 9.60 -22.29
CA THR A 856 38.20 10.98 -22.22
C THR A 856 39.33 11.16 -21.21
N ASP A 857 39.29 10.47 -20.06
CA ASP A 857 40.33 10.49 -19.03
C ASP A 857 41.68 10.06 -19.58
N ILE A 858 41.72 8.90 -20.24
CA ILE A 858 42.97 8.35 -20.75
C ILE A 858 43.50 9.12 -21.97
N LEU A 859 42.61 9.66 -22.82
CA LEU A 859 43.01 10.51 -23.94
C LEU A 859 43.59 11.86 -23.47
N TRP A 860 43.10 12.42 -22.35
CA TRP A 860 43.66 13.63 -21.76
C TRP A 860 45.05 13.39 -21.15
N ALA A 861 45.25 12.26 -20.46
CA ALA A 861 46.58 11.80 -20.04
C ALA A 861 47.54 11.60 -21.24
N GLY A 862 46.97 11.30 -22.41
CA GLY A 862 47.69 11.06 -23.66
C GLY A 862 48.07 9.60 -23.87
N LEU A 863 47.28 8.68 -23.32
CA LEU A 863 47.33 7.24 -23.56
C LEU A 863 46.50 6.91 -24.82
N PRO A 864 47.07 6.30 -25.87
CA PRO A 864 46.29 5.82 -27.01
C PRO A 864 45.36 4.65 -26.61
N MET A 865 44.27 4.45 -27.36
CA MET A 865 43.38 3.30 -27.17
C MET A 865 43.19 2.46 -28.44
N VAL A 866 42.69 1.22 -28.27
CA VAL A 866 42.09 0.42 -29.34
C VAL A 866 40.61 0.22 -29.03
N THR A 867 39.72 0.58 -29.97
CA THR A 867 38.26 0.49 -29.81
C THR A 867 37.55 -0.06 -31.06
N LEU A 868 36.57 -0.93 -30.84
CA LEU A 868 35.71 -1.53 -31.87
C LEU A 868 34.28 -0.98 -31.74
N PRO A 869 33.77 -0.20 -32.72
CA PRO A 869 32.44 0.38 -32.66
C PRO A 869 31.36 -0.59 -33.17
N LEU A 870 30.47 -1.05 -32.29
CA LEU A 870 29.32 -1.91 -32.66
C LEU A 870 28.09 -1.06 -33.04
N GLU A 871 26.85 -1.51 -32.78
CA GLU A 871 25.63 -0.83 -33.26
C GLU A 871 25.06 0.21 -32.29
N LYS A 872 24.92 -0.14 -31.00
CA LYS A 872 24.26 0.69 -29.98
C LYS A 872 25.10 1.93 -29.62
N MET A 873 24.47 3.06 -29.30
CA MET A 873 25.11 4.31 -28.84
C MET A 873 26.34 4.09 -27.93
N ALA A 874 26.16 3.40 -26.81
CA ALA A 874 27.21 3.13 -25.83
C ALA A 874 28.40 2.26 -26.31
N THR A 875 28.28 1.59 -27.45
CA THR A 875 29.34 0.80 -28.10
C THR A 875 30.15 1.61 -29.12
N ARG A 876 29.76 2.86 -29.38
CA ARG A 876 30.36 3.73 -30.41
C ARG A 876 31.00 5.01 -29.86
N VAL A 877 30.82 5.33 -28.58
CA VAL A 877 31.31 6.56 -27.94
C VAL A 877 32.83 6.69 -28.03
N ALA A 878 33.59 5.64 -27.72
CA ALA A 878 35.06 5.71 -27.72
C ALA A 878 35.65 6.00 -29.11
N GLY A 879 35.01 5.52 -30.18
CA GLY A 879 35.40 5.87 -31.55
C GLY A 879 35.14 7.35 -31.89
N SER A 880 34.07 7.95 -31.37
CA SER A 880 33.83 9.40 -31.52
C SER A 880 34.83 10.25 -30.74
N LEU A 881 35.16 9.85 -29.50
CA LEU A 881 36.26 10.46 -28.73
C LEU A 881 37.58 10.39 -29.51
N CYS A 882 37.90 9.22 -30.07
CA CYS A 882 39.09 9.00 -30.90
C CYS A 882 39.12 9.92 -32.13
N LEU A 883 38.01 10.04 -32.87
CA LEU A 883 37.91 10.92 -34.04
C LEU A 883 38.09 12.40 -33.67
N ALA A 884 37.52 12.85 -32.54
CA ALA A 884 37.64 14.24 -32.10
C ALA A 884 39.03 14.64 -31.58
N THR A 885 39.98 13.69 -31.45
CA THR A 885 41.42 13.99 -31.31
C THR A 885 42.11 14.30 -32.66
N GLY A 886 41.50 13.92 -33.78
CA GLY A 886 42.12 13.93 -35.11
C GLY A 886 42.96 12.68 -35.44
N LEU A 887 43.00 11.67 -34.54
CA LEU A 887 43.86 10.48 -34.67
C LEU A 887 43.07 9.16 -34.71
N GLY A 888 41.76 9.23 -34.98
CA GLY A 888 40.85 8.09 -34.86
C GLY A 888 41.21 6.89 -35.73
N GLU A 889 41.77 7.10 -36.93
CA GLU A 889 42.19 6.01 -37.83
C GLU A 889 43.26 5.08 -37.20
N GLU A 890 44.13 5.63 -36.35
CA GLU A 890 45.17 4.84 -35.66
C GLU A 890 44.63 4.04 -34.46
N MET A 891 43.43 4.39 -33.95
CA MET A 891 42.84 3.83 -32.72
C MET A 891 41.56 3.00 -32.94
N ILE A 892 40.85 3.20 -34.05
CA ILE A 892 39.59 2.50 -34.37
C ILE A 892 39.87 1.29 -35.28
N VAL A 893 39.15 0.19 -35.00
CA VAL A 893 39.22 -1.08 -35.75
C VAL A 893 37.82 -1.55 -36.19
N SER A 894 37.77 -2.48 -37.15
CA SER A 894 36.54 -2.96 -37.80
C SER A 894 36.03 -4.33 -37.32
N SER A 895 36.84 -5.10 -36.59
CA SER A 895 36.46 -6.43 -36.06
C SER A 895 37.26 -6.81 -34.80
N MET A 896 36.80 -7.80 -34.03
CA MET A 896 37.55 -8.34 -32.88
C MET A 896 38.92 -8.94 -33.29
N LYS A 897 39.03 -9.49 -34.51
CA LYS A 897 40.33 -9.91 -35.06
C LYS A 897 41.25 -8.71 -35.27
N GLU A 898 40.77 -7.64 -35.88
CA GLU A 898 41.58 -6.45 -36.09
C GLU A 898 41.92 -5.74 -34.77
N TYR A 899 41.04 -5.81 -33.75
CA TYR A 899 41.32 -5.37 -32.39
C TYR A 899 42.56 -6.07 -31.81
N GLU A 900 42.61 -7.42 -31.89
CA GLU A 900 43.75 -8.21 -31.42
C GLU A 900 45.03 -7.84 -32.19
N GLU A 901 44.97 -7.79 -33.52
CA GLU A 901 46.12 -7.43 -34.37
C GLU A 901 46.61 -6.00 -34.11
N ARG A 902 45.70 -5.03 -33.91
CA ARG A 902 46.05 -3.62 -33.66
C ARG A 902 46.77 -3.47 -32.33
N ALA A 903 46.27 -4.10 -31.27
CA ALA A 903 46.87 -4.07 -29.95
C ALA A 903 48.26 -4.72 -29.93
N VAL A 904 48.40 -5.92 -30.52
CA VAL A 904 49.68 -6.62 -30.62
C VAL A 904 50.67 -5.86 -31.53
N SER A 905 50.21 -5.30 -32.65
CA SER A 905 51.04 -4.51 -33.56
C SER A 905 51.61 -3.25 -32.89
N LEU A 906 50.80 -2.54 -32.10
CA LEU A 906 51.26 -1.36 -31.35
C LEU A 906 52.23 -1.75 -30.22
N ALA A 907 51.95 -2.82 -29.49
CA ALA A 907 52.80 -3.25 -28.38
C ALA A 907 54.18 -3.76 -28.82
N LEU A 908 54.26 -4.46 -29.96
CA LEU A 908 55.52 -4.93 -30.53
C LEU A 908 56.26 -3.85 -31.33
N ASN A 909 55.60 -2.76 -31.75
CA ASN A 909 56.20 -1.66 -32.50
C ASN A 909 56.26 -0.36 -31.65
N LYS A 910 57.18 -0.35 -30.68
CA LYS A 910 57.42 0.80 -29.79
C LYS A 910 57.59 2.14 -30.55
N PRO A 911 58.33 2.25 -31.68
CA PRO A 911 58.41 3.51 -32.44
C PRO A 911 57.07 4.01 -32.97
N LYS A 912 56.20 3.12 -33.48
CA LYS A 912 54.86 3.48 -33.96
C LYS A 912 53.97 3.97 -32.82
N LEU A 913 53.96 3.24 -31.69
CA LEU A 913 53.17 3.63 -30.52
C LEU A 913 53.66 4.96 -29.92
N GLN A 914 54.98 5.16 -29.84
CA GLN A 914 55.55 6.43 -29.36
C GLN A 914 55.18 7.60 -30.29
N ALA A 915 55.16 7.39 -31.60
CA ALA A 915 54.72 8.40 -32.56
C ALA A 915 53.24 8.78 -32.35
N LEU A 916 52.34 7.79 -32.21
CA LEU A 916 50.92 8.01 -31.91
C LEU A 916 50.72 8.73 -30.56
N THR A 917 51.43 8.29 -29.52
CA THR A 917 51.45 8.91 -28.18
C THR A 917 51.90 10.37 -28.24
N ASN A 918 52.97 10.66 -29.00
CA ASN A 918 53.48 12.02 -29.16
C ASN A 918 52.51 12.92 -29.93
N LYS A 919 51.87 12.41 -31.01
CA LYS A 919 50.80 13.13 -31.72
C LYS A 919 49.66 13.48 -30.76
N LEU A 920 49.13 12.48 -30.03
CA LEU A 920 48.01 12.64 -29.11
C LEU A 920 48.33 13.67 -28.00
N LYS A 921 49.51 13.56 -27.40
CA LYS A 921 49.99 14.49 -26.36
C LYS A 921 50.18 15.92 -26.87
N ALA A 922 50.45 16.12 -28.17
CA ALA A 922 50.58 17.43 -28.80
C ALA A 922 49.22 18.04 -29.21
N VAL A 923 48.30 17.26 -29.79
CA VAL A 923 47.01 17.79 -30.29
C VAL A 923 46.00 18.07 -29.19
N ARG A 924 46.12 17.47 -27.99
CA ARG A 924 45.08 17.59 -26.94
C ARG A 924 44.72 19.02 -26.52
N MET A 925 45.60 20.00 -26.72
CA MET A 925 45.29 21.41 -26.39
C MET A 925 44.49 22.14 -27.48
N THR A 926 44.42 21.60 -28.70
CA THR A 926 43.86 22.24 -29.90
C THR A 926 42.81 21.40 -30.64
N CYS A 927 42.72 20.08 -30.39
CA CYS A 927 41.71 19.23 -31.01
C CYS A 927 40.30 19.48 -30.44
N PRO A 928 39.22 19.31 -31.25
CA PRO A 928 37.85 19.58 -30.81
C PRO A 928 37.42 18.89 -29.52
N LEU A 929 37.96 17.70 -29.20
CA LEU A 929 37.59 16.95 -28.00
C LEU A 929 37.75 17.75 -26.70
N PHE A 930 38.78 18.60 -26.58
CA PHE A 930 39.09 19.33 -25.35
C PHE A 930 38.85 20.85 -25.50
N ASP A 931 38.03 21.26 -26.47
CA ASP A 931 37.62 22.65 -26.69
C ASP A 931 36.15 22.87 -26.24
N THR A 932 35.96 22.85 -24.92
CA THR A 932 34.66 23.04 -24.24
C THR A 932 33.94 24.30 -24.72
N ALA A 933 34.67 25.40 -24.96
CA ALA A 933 34.07 26.66 -25.40
C ALA A 933 33.55 26.58 -26.84
N ARG A 934 34.27 25.93 -27.76
CA ARG A 934 33.76 25.62 -29.12
C ARG A 934 32.59 24.65 -29.07
N TRP A 935 32.64 23.68 -28.17
CA TRP A 935 31.55 22.73 -27.98
C TRP A 935 30.26 23.42 -27.50
N VAL A 936 30.35 24.34 -26.52
CA VAL A 936 29.20 25.12 -26.04
C VAL A 936 28.61 26.00 -27.14
N ARG A 937 29.41 26.72 -27.94
CA ARG A 937 28.89 27.47 -29.10
C ARG A 937 28.14 26.58 -30.10
N ASN A 938 28.59 25.33 -30.29
CA ASN A 938 27.89 24.36 -31.12
C ASN A 938 26.61 23.80 -30.48
N LEU A 939 26.51 23.77 -29.15
CA LEU A 939 25.28 23.43 -28.44
C LEU A 939 24.25 24.57 -28.54
N GLU A 940 24.69 25.82 -28.47
CA GLU A 940 23.85 27.00 -28.69
C GLU A 940 23.30 27.03 -30.12
N ARG A 941 24.12 26.71 -31.13
CA ARG A 941 23.66 26.47 -32.51
C ARG A 941 22.56 25.41 -32.58
N ALA A 942 22.65 24.33 -31.82
CA ALA A 942 21.59 23.32 -31.74
C ALA A 942 20.31 23.88 -31.11
N TYR A 943 20.42 24.58 -29.99
CA TYR A 943 19.28 25.19 -29.28
C TYR A 943 18.54 26.23 -30.11
N PHE A 944 19.26 27.15 -30.77
CA PHE A 944 18.63 28.09 -31.70
C PHE A 944 17.98 27.38 -32.90
N LYS A 945 18.56 26.28 -33.40
CA LYS A 945 17.92 25.49 -34.46
C LYS A 945 16.63 24.80 -33.98
N MET A 946 16.64 24.17 -32.80
CA MET A 946 15.46 23.55 -32.19
C MET A 946 14.33 24.57 -32.01
N TRP A 947 14.65 25.73 -31.42
CA TRP A 947 13.69 26.81 -31.20
C TRP A 947 13.14 27.35 -32.52
N ASN A 948 13.99 27.60 -33.52
CA ASN A 948 13.55 28.10 -34.82
C ASN A 948 12.65 27.11 -35.59
N ILE A 949 12.85 25.79 -35.43
CA ILE A 949 11.96 24.73 -35.98
C ILE A 949 10.59 24.82 -35.30
N HIS A 950 10.56 24.91 -33.95
CA HIS A 950 9.33 25.05 -33.17
C HIS A 950 8.56 26.35 -33.51
N CYS A 951 9.26 27.49 -33.59
CA CYS A 951 8.73 28.78 -34.06
C CYS A 951 8.16 28.74 -35.49
N SER A 952 8.61 27.80 -36.32
CA SER A 952 8.08 27.59 -37.68
C SER A 952 6.83 26.69 -37.72
N GLY A 953 6.33 26.23 -36.57
CA GLY A 953 5.24 25.26 -36.48
C GLY A 953 5.63 23.86 -36.98
N GLN A 954 6.92 23.59 -37.16
CA GLN A 954 7.41 22.32 -37.69
C GLN A 954 7.59 21.29 -36.56
N GLN A 955 7.32 20.03 -36.88
CA GLN A 955 7.60 18.91 -35.98
C GLN A 955 9.13 18.71 -35.81
N PRO A 956 9.58 18.14 -34.67
CA PRO A 956 10.97 17.76 -34.49
C PRO A 956 11.50 16.90 -35.64
N GLN A 957 12.71 17.22 -36.11
CA GLN A 957 13.37 16.57 -37.23
C GLN A 957 14.88 16.39 -36.98
N HIS A 958 15.49 15.40 -37.62
CA HIS A 958 16.93 15.16 -37.51
C HIS A 958 17.70 16.30 -38.18
N PHE A 959 18.76 16.80 -37.54
CA PHE A 959 19.66 17.77 -38.16
C PHE A 959 21.09 17.66 -37.64
N LYS A 960 22.03 18.18 -38.41
CA LYS A 960 23.46 18.23 -38.09
C LYS A 960 23.90 19.66 -37.95
N VAL A 961 24.44 20.02 -36.80
CA VAL A 961 25.07 21.32 -36.56
C VAL A 961 26.29 21.44 -37.47
N THR A 962 26.44 22.60 -38.11
CA THR A 962 27.66 22.98 -38.82
C THR A 962 28.26 24.21 -38.16
N GLU A 963 29.57 24.41 -38.32
CA GLU A 963 30.26 25.60 -37.81
C GLU A 963 30.16 26.77 -38.82
N ARG A 964 28.99 26.91 -39.47
CA ARG A 964 28.69 27.95 -40.47
C ARG A 964 27.54 28.82 -39.96
N ASP A 965 27.85 30.06 -39.60
CA ASP A 965 26.93 30.96 -38.92
C ASP A 965 25.72 31.39 -39.77
N SER A 966 25.82 31.24 -41.10
CA SER A 966 24.70 31.42 -42.03
C SER A 966 23.67 30.28 -42.00
N GLU A 967 24.06 29.08 -41.55
CA GLU A 967 23.18 27.92 -41.41
C GLU A 967 22.68 27.75 -39.96
N PHE A 968 23.55 28.15 -39.02
CA PHE A 968 23.34 28.09 -37.57
C PHE A 968 23.86 29.37 -36.90
N PRO A 969 23.09 30.47 -36.92
CA PRO A 969 23.43 31.65 -36.14
C PRO A 969 23.43 31.30 -34.66
N TYR A 970 24.56 31.53 -34.00
CA TYR A 970 24.74 31.36 -32.55
C TYR A 970 24.79 32.70 -31.81
N ASP A 971 24.74 33.80 -32.57
CA ASP A 971 24.87 35.15 -32.07
C ASP A 971 23.73 36.06 -32.52
N ARG A 972 23.50 37.12 -31.73
CA ARG A 972 22.60 38.24 -32.04
C ARG A 972 23.22 39.19 -33.06
#